data_AF-A0AAD6V159-F1
#
_entry.id   AF-A0AAD6V159-F1
#
_cell.length_a   1.000
_cell.length_b   1.000
_cell.length_c   1.000
_cell.angle_alpha   90.00
_cell.angle_beta   90.00
_cell.angle_gamma   90.00
#
_symmetry.space_group_name_H-M   'P 1'
#
loop_
_entity.id
_entity.type
_entity.pdbx_description
1 polymer ?
#
loop_
_entity_poly.entity_id
_entity_poly.type
_entity_poly.pdbx_seq_one_letter_code
_entity_poly.pdbx_strand_id
1 'polypeptide(L)'
;MSTTAAKATFDDATGIYVAYPTILPQGALSHADWHFNKTIPSVANAQLEPAEVIPCFSDITPILSEMPTAFMHGFRSISMSLCVNGALGGRVFQTYHFSKLELIRAANNNLEVFASASSLVAELGSFELPTGIYSDFLSLRVWDGVQGFCVAQFPLWKLSCFLKEEWLHEDIVNVLAELMYFRYAVLRVSPRPFQESIGPPKPSFENDYILDCFGNHYSTYEPTSSGDLEHSDSLHHVPDQTVVEIFDWLLPGSRYPTPQRPCSLDVERQGPHSGSCTAAALLFVENSINEHAEHWEDSCSSEFHCGMLHDLLLFDNIAGETLGSYTDWVHPCVPPLDLKDVPMDSGPVGYNNESHPIHRIMEFSRSPAPQTVPAPARLDLDWTPPPVPLLHDFLSAPHPKPQCLMPLFLKGLKPQTVKLLLTLDPKLGMTRLSIFVLYPQLPVQRALFLNKLSSTKARLLISHLLMLNKENSLPNLKLDVQPGSLTVVDSIALRAIFKECEDVLDSVSNRENLRGHLWCKGQTKCKADKFISRPTIKRDVHGASAALHMSMPLLFPAAGWSIVDWEHNHEPELPTSAVPPRAPSAAQRELAHLRPQATSLRDTLTNCSDCASLTTHLSQAAQEVDALGGDIQAVLAKPCDLKDSVSRWSYDFFLDENRVVKALWWQLPAQAEITARYPDILRERHG
;
A
#
# COMPACT_ATOMS: atom_id res chain seq x y z
N MET A 1 -0.02 14.39 -14.67
CA MET A 1 0.49 14.12 -13.31
C MET A 1 -0.61 13.86 -12.29
N SER A 2 -1.64 14.69 -12.07
CA SER A 2 -2.59 14.52 -10.93
C SER A 2 -3.24 13.13 -10.78
N THR A 3 -3.90 12.56 -11.80
CA THR A 3 -4.46 11.18 -11.72
C THR A 3 -3.44 10.09 -12.03
N THR A 4 -2.28 10.48 -12.53
CA THR A 4 -1.21 9.59 -12.99
C THR A 4 -0.24 9.27 -11.86
N ALA A 5 0.01 10.21 -10.94
CA ALA A 5 0.97 10.05 -9.85
C ALA A 5 0.53 8.97 -8.86
N ALA A 6 -0.75 8.94 -8.47
CA ALA A 6 -1.32 7.89 -7.63
C ALA A 6 -1.33 6.49 -8.28
N LYS A 7 -1.09 6.42 -9.60
CA LYS A 7 -1.00 5.18 -10.37
C LYS A 7 0.42 4.91 -10.88
N ALA A 8 1.38 5.77 -10.56
CA ALA A 8 2.74 5.62 -11.02
C ALA A 8 3.34 4.36 -10.40
N THR A 9 3.89 3.52 -11.26
CA THR A 9 4.67 2.35 -10.86
C THR A 9 6.11 2.75 -10.54
N PHE A 10 6.89 1.85 -9.94
CA PHE A 10 8.33 2.07 -9.76
C PHE A 10 9.07 2.18 -11.11
N ASP A 11 8.64 1.43 -12.13
CA ASP A 11 9.13 1.60 -13.52
C ASP A 11 8.83 3.00 -14.04
N ASP A 12 7.58 3.47 -13.88
CA ASP A 12 7.20 4.83 -14.25
C ASP A 12 8.02 5.87 -13.46
N ALA A 13 8.27 5.65 -12.17
CA ALA A 13 8.96 6.60 -11.31
C ALA A 13 10.38 6.90 -11.78
N THR A 14 11.13 5.90 -12.28
CA THR A 14 12.47 6.13 -12.85
C THR A 14 12.42 7.02 -14.10
N GLY A 15 11.48 6.76 -15.00
CA GLY A 15 11.28 7.58 -16.20
C GLY A 15 10.75 8.98 -15.88
N ILE A 16 9.80 9.07 -14.95
CA ILE A 16 9.20 10.31 -14.45
C ILE A 16 10.27 11.17 -13.77
N TYR A 17 11.15 10.58 -12.96
CA TYR A 17 12.19 11.32 -12.26
C TYR A 17 13.22 11.91 -13.22
N VAL A 18 13.63 11.16 -14.25
CA VAL A 18 14.50 11.68 -15.32
C VAL A 18 13.83 12.82 -16.10
N ALA A 19 12.51 12.73 -16.28
CA ALA A 19 11.70 13.76 -16.94
C ALA A 19 11.09 14.78 -15.97
N TYR A 20 11.49 14.80 -14.69
CA TYR A 20 10.84 15.63 -13.69
C TYR A 20 11.06 17.11 -13.98
N PRO A 21 10.06 17.98 -13.77
CA PRO A 21 10.29 19.41 -13.89
C PRO A 21 11.36 19.89 -12.90
N THR A 22 12.16 20.86 -13.32
CA THR A 22 13.14 21.51 -12.46
C THR A 22 12.40 22.45 -11.51
N ILE A 23 12.34 22.09 -10.22
CA ILE A 23 11.77 22.94 -9.19
C ILE A 23 12.80 24.01 -8.79
N LEU A 24 12.44 25.27 -8.94
CA LEU A 24 13.27 26.41 -8.55
C LEU A 24 13.38 26.50 -7.02
N PRO A 25 14.49 27.03 -6.48
CA PRO A 25 14.61 27.24 -5.04
C PRO A 25 13.63 28.31 -4.54
N GLN A 26 13.40 28.32 -3.23
CA GLN A 26 12.57 29.34 -2.57
C GLN A 26 13.05 30.77 -2.88
N GLY A 27 12.10 31.66 -3.13
CA GLY A 27 12.35 33.06 -3.48
C GLY A 27 12.62 33.28 -4.97
N ALA A 28 12.47 32.26 -5.81
CA ALA A 28 12.56 32.40 -7.26
C ALA A 28 11.36 33.15 -7.86
N LEU A 29 10.23 33.22 -7.16
CA LEU A 29 9.08 34.03 -7.52
C LEU A 29 8.74 35.00 -6.39
N SER A 30 8.87 36.31 -6.65
CA SER A 30 8.47 37.34 -5.68
C SER A 30 7.01 37.74 -5.85
N HIS A 31 6.41 38.30 -4.80
CA HIS A 31 5.03 38.83 -4.84
C HIS A 31 4.81 39.90 -5.93
N ALA A 32 5.85 40.66 -6.28
CA ALA A 32 5.76 41.68 -7.33
C ALA A 32 5.83 41.09 -8.75
N ASP A 33 6.19 39.81 -8.88
CA ASP A 33 6.52 39.17 -10.15
C ASP A 33 5.37 38.34 -10.72
N TRP A 34 4.15 38.43 -10.17
CA TRP A 34 3.00 37.74 -10.72
C TRP A 34 1.69 38.55 -10.67
N HIS A 35 0.77 38.24 -11.58
CA HIS A 35 -0.57 38.82 -11.61
C HIS A 35 -1.58 37.90 -12.30
N PHE A 36 -2.83 37.96 -11.84
CA PHE A 36 -3.94 37.21 -12.45
C PHE A 36 -4.36 37.81 -13.80
N ASN A 37 -4.72 36.94 -14.74
CA ASN A 37 -5.16 37.33 -16.07
C ASN A 37 -6.47 36.59 -16.44
N LYS A 38 -7.35 37.30 -17.17
CA LYS A 38 -8.63 36.75 -17.67
C LYS A 38 -8.44 35.93 -18.95
N THR A 39 -7.29 36.07 -19.60
CA THR A 39 -6.94 35.37 -20.83
C THR A 39 -6.67 33.90 -20.52
N ILE A 40 -7.32 32.99 -21.25
CA ILE A 40 -7.00 31.56 -21.16
C ILE A 40 -5.80 31.34 -22.10
N PRO A 41 -4.66 30.82 -21.61
CA PRO A 41 -3.53 30.49 -22.47
C PRO A 41 -3.99 29.55 -23.59
N SER A 42 -3.55 29.80 -24.82
CA SER A 42 -3.86 28.92 -25.97
C SER A 42 -3.43 27.48 -25.72
N VAL A 43 -2.42 27.31 -24.87
CA VAL A 43 -1.91 26.03 -24.37
C VAL A 43 -2.38 25.85 -22.93
N ALA A 44 -3.69 25.73 -22.72
CA ALA A 44 -4.25 25.27 -21.45
C ALA A 44 -3.97 23.76 -21.21
N ASN A 45 -2.83 23.26 -21.69
CA ASN A 45 -2.44 21.88 -21.54
C ASN A 45 -2.22 21.61 -20.06
N ALA A 46 -3.02 20.70 -19.52
CA ALA A 46 -2.86 20.13 -18.19
C ALA A 46 -1.70 19.11 -18.19
N GLN A 47 -0.53 19.51 -18.72
CA GLN A 47 0.68 18.70 -18.80
C GLN A 47 1.90 19.54 -18.41
N LEU A 48 2.83 18.88 -17.71
CA LEU A 48 4.15 19.40 -17.41
C LEU A 48 5.12 18.81 -18.43
N GLU A 49 5.91 19.66 -19.07
CA GLU A 49 6.91 19.22 -20.05
C GLU A 49 8.16 18.68 -19.34
N PRO A 50 8.88 17.70 -19.92
CA PRO A 50 10.16 17.27 -19.38
C PRO A 50 11.13 18.45 -19.24
N ALA A 51 11.79 18.56 -18.09
CA ALA A 51 12.68 19.68 -17.74
C ALA A 51 12.00 21.07 -17.73
N GLU A 52 10.67 21.14 -17.68
CA GLU A 52 9.96 22.39 -17.44
C GLU A 52 10.42 23.00 -16.11
N VAL A 53 10.70 24.30 -16.10
CA VAL A 53 11.11 25.01 -14.90
C VAL A 53 9.87 25.53 -14.17
N ILE A 54 9.65 25.06 -12.94
CA ILE A 54 8.49 25.41 -12.14
C ILE A 54 8.90 26.03 -10.80
N PRO A 55 8.11 26.95 -10.23
CA PRO A 55 8.37 27.49 -8.89
C PRO A 55 8.23 26.41 -7.80
N CYS A 56 8.91 26.60 -6.66
CA CYS A 56 8.70 25.75 -5.49
C CYS A 56 7.32 25.98 -4.86
N PHE A 57 6.91 25.05 -4.01
CA PHE A 57 5.63 25.09 -3.31
C PHE A 57 5.44 26.38 -2.52
N SER A 58 6.41 26.79 -1.71
CA SER A 58 6.32 27.99 -0.86
C SER A 58 6.05 29.26 -1.65
N ASP A 59 6.60 29.35 -2.86
CA ASP A 59 6.49 30.50 -3.74
C ASP A 59 5.11 30.58 -4.42
N ILE A 60 4.44 29.44 -4.62
CA ILE A 60 3.09 29.39 -5.20
C ILE A 60 1.96 29.38 -4.16
N THR A 61 2.24 29.09 -2.89
CA THR A 61 1.22 29.07 -1.84
C THR A 61 0.35 30.35 -1.80
N PRO A 62 0.90 31.57 -1.87
CA PRO A 62 0.09 32.79 -1.90
C PRO A 62 -0.81 32.88 -3.14
N ILE A 63 -0.35 32.37 -4.29
CA ILE A 63 -1.13 32.33 -5.51
C ILE A 63 -2.30 31.35 -5.36
N LEU A 64 -2.02 30.16 -4.83
CA LEU A 64 -3.01 29.11 -4.65
C LEU A 64 -4.12 29.53 -3.68
N SER A 65 -3.80 30.26 -2.61
CA SER A 65 -4.79 30.76 -1.65
C SER A 65 -5.69 31.86 -2.24
N GLU A 66 -5.17 32.70 -3.14
CA GLU A 66 -5.96 33.74 -3.82
C GLU A 66 -6.73 33.20 -5.04
N MET A 67 -6.37 32.01 -5.54
CA MET A 67 -6.90 31.44 -6.78
C MET A 67 -8.43 31.27 -6.80
N PRO A 68 -9.12 30.80 -5.74
CA PRO A 68 -10.58 30.71 -5.72
C PRO A 68 -11.25 32.08 -5.89
N THR A 69 -10.77 33.08 -5.14
CA THR A 69 -11.27 34.46 -5.24
C THR A 69 -11.01 35.04 -6.63
N ALA A 70 -9.82 34.85 -7.19
CA ALA A 70 -9.50 35.29 -8.55
C ALA A 70 -10.40 34.60 -9.59
N PHE A 71 -10.68 33.31 -9.44
CA PHE A 71 -11.58 32.58 -10.32
C PHE A 71 -12.99 33.20 -10.34
N MET A 72 -13.53 33.58 -9.17
CA MET A 72 -14.82 34.25 -9.03
C MET A 72 -14.86 35.62 -9.72
N HIS A 73 -13.73 36.33 -9.80
CA HIS A 73 -13.59 37.60 -10.52
C HIS A 73 -13.35 37.45 -12.04
N GLY A 74 -13.45 36.22 -12.55
CA GLY A 74 -13.32 35.91 -13.98
C GLY A 74 -11.88 35.71 -14.45
N PHE A 75 -10.90 35.65 -13.54
CA PHE A 75 -9.53 35.28 -13.89
C PHE A 75 -9.44 33.76 -14.16
N ARG A 76 -8.56 33.36 -15.08
CA ARG A 76 -8.39 31.95 -15.49
C ARG A 76 -6.92 31.52 -15.55
N SER A 77 -6.01 32.47 -15.47
CA SER A 77 -4.58 32.21 -15.51
C SER A 77 -3.81 33.18 -14.62
N ILE A 78 -2.53 32.88 -14.44
CA ILE A 78 -1.55 33.74 -13.82
C ILE A 78 -0.41 33.96 -14.79
N SER A 79 0.07 35.19 -14.89
CA SER A 79 1.33 35.52 -15.55
C SER A 79 2.38 35.74 -14.47
N MET A 80 3.52 35.07 -14.55
CA MET A 80 4.60 35.16 -13.57
C MET A 80 5.98 35.28 -14.22
N SER A 81 6.89 35.98 -13.54
CA SER A 81 8.31 36.11 -13.91
C SER A 81 9.14 35.30 -12.92
N LEU A 82 9.69 34.18 -13.37
CA LEU A 82 10.49 33.26 -12.57
C LEU A 82 11.98 33.64 -12.68
N CYS A 83 12.65 33.77 -11.54
CA CYS A 83 14.10 33.93 -11.47
C CYS A 83 14.76 32.54 -11.56
N VAL A 84 15.40 32.24 -12.69
CA VAL A 84 16.07 30.94 -12.88
C VAL A 84 17.53 31.10 -12.48
N ASN A 85 17.92 30.45 -11.39
CA ASN A 85 19.28 30.53 -10.86
C ASN A 85 20.30 30.00 -11.87
N GLY A 86 21.15 30.92 -12.33
CA GLY A 86 22.31 30.74 -13.21
C GLY A 86 23.07 32.06 -13.28
N ALA A 87 24.36 32.02 -13.64
CA ALA A 87 25.31 33.14 -13.59
C ALA A 87 24.91 34.41 -14.38
N LEU A 88 23.76 34.42 -15.06
CA LEU A 88 23.27 35.51 -15.90
C LEU A 88 21.91 36.11 -15.46
N GLY A 89 21.34 35.71 -14.32
CA GLY A 89 20.15 36.37 -13.76
C GLY A 89 18.93 36.39 -14.70
N GLY A 90 18.75 35.32 -15.48
CA GLY A 90 17.66 35.22 -16.46
C GLY A 90 16.29 35.16 -15.79
N ARG A 91 15.39 36.05 -16.20
CA ARG A 91 13.96 35.97 -15.86
C ARG A 91 13.21 35.26 -16.97
N VAL A 92 12.44 34.23 -16.63
CA VAL A 92 11.56 33.54 -17.57
C VAL A 92 10.12 33.97 -17.29
N PHE A 93 9.46 34.53 -18.31
CA PHE A 93 8.06 34.90 -18.22
C PHE A 93 7.19 33.72 -18.67
N GLN A 94 6.30 33.28 -17.78
CA GLN A 94 5.38 32.17 -18.02
C GLN A 94 3.95 32.62 -17.76
N THR A 95 3.00 32.00 -18.46
CA THR A 95 1.58 32.17 -18.16
C THR A 95 0.95 30.80 -17.95
N TYR A 96 0.50 30.53 -16.73
CA TYR A 96 -0.08 29.25 -16.34
C TYR A 96 -1.59 29.37 -16.16
N HIS A 97 -2.35 28.45 -16.77
CA HIS A 97 -3.75 28.24 -16.41
C HIS A 97 -3.84 27.67 -14.98
N PHE A 98 -4.95 27.89 -14.28
CA PHE A 98 -5.14 27.39 -12.90
C PHE A 98 -4.99 25.87 -12.79
N SER A 99 -5.48 25.11 -13.78
CA SER A 99 -5.27 23.65 -13.81
C SER A 99 -3.79 23.24 -13.90
N LYS A 100 -2.92 24.08 -14.47
CA LYS A 100 -1.49 23.83 -14.53
C LYS A 100 -0.81 24.17 -13.21
N LEU A 101 -1.25 25.21 -12.49
CA LEU A 101 -0.80 25.45 -11.11
C LEU A 101 -1.10 24.27 -10.18
N GLU A 102 -2.26 23.65 -10.34
CA GLU A 102 -2.63 22.44 -9.60
C GLU A 102 -1.69 21.25 -9.89
N LEU A 103 -1.23 21.13 -11.13
CA LEU A 103 -0.21 20.15 -11.50
C LEU A 103 1.17 20.50 -10.93
N ILE A 104 1.52 21.79 -10.91
CA ILE A 104 2.77 22.26 -10.29
C ILE A 104 2.73 21.98 -8.78
N ARG A 105 1.58 22.20 -8.12
CA ARG A 105 1.36 21.81 -6.71
C ARG A 105 1.57 20.31 -6.53
N ALA A 106 0.93 19.48 -7.35
CA ALA A 106 1.10 18.03 -7.28
C ALA A 106 2.58 17.64 -7.50
N ALA A 107 3.27 18.22 -8.48
CA ALA A 107 4.70 17.95 -8.71
C ALA A 107 5.57 18.38 -7.52
N ASN A 108 5.30 19.51 -6.89
CA ASN A 108 6.04 19.89 -5.69
C ASN A 108 5.79 18.90 -4.54
N ASN A 109 4.54 18.50 -4.31
CA ASN A 109 4.18 17.60 -3.21
C ASN A 109 4.68 16.16 -3.40
N ASN A 110 5.05 15.76 -4.62
CA ASN A 110 5.45 14.39 -4.95
C ASN A 110 6.93 14.28 -5.36
N LEU A 111 7.72 15.36 -5.30
CA LEU A 111 9.13 15.32 -5.72
C LEU A 111 9.91 14.26 -4.93
N GLU A 112 9.81 14.32 -3.60
CA GLU A 112 10.50 13.39 -2.69
C GLU A 112 10.11 11.94 -3.00
N VAL A 113 8.81 11.68 -3.17
CA VAL A 113 8.27 10.36 -3.49
C VAL A 113 8.92 9.75 -4.75
N PHE A 114 9.00 10.53 -5.84
CA PHE A 114 9.62 10.05 -7.07
C PHE A 114 11.15 9.97 -6.99
N ALA A 115 11.80 10.87 -6.26
CA ALA A 115 13.24 10.82 -6.01
C ALA A 115 13.64 9.59 -5.18
N SER A 116 12.89 9.31 -4.11
CA SER A 116 13.02 8.13 -3.26
C SER A 116 12.77 6.85 -4.04
N ALA A 117 11.66 6.78 -4.79
CA ALA A 117 11.35 5.61 -5.61
C ALA A 117 12.41 5.35 -6.69
N SER A 118 12.90 6.41 -7.37
CA SER A 118 13.97 6.27 -8.35
C SER A 118 15.29 5.82 -7.71
N SER A 119 15.62 6.32 -6.52
CA SER A 119 16.82 5.92 -5.79
C SER A 119 16.75 4.46 -5.35
N LEU A 120 15.58 4.03 -4.87
CA LEU A 120 15.31 2.65 -4.49
C LEU A 120 15.45 1.70 -5.68
N VAL A 121 14.89 2.02 -6.84
CA VAL A 121 15.03 1.19 -8.05
C VAL A 121 16.49 1.09 -8.51
N ALA A 122 17.23 2.19 -8.44
CA ALA A 122 18.65 2.21 -8.80
C ALA A 122 19.47 1.32 -7.86
N GLU A 123 19.21 1.38 -6.55
CA GLU A 123 19.91 0.55 -5.58
C GLU A 123 19.50 -0.92 -5.68
N LEU A 124 18.21 -1.23 -5.81
CA LEU A 124 17.75 -2.62 -5.95
C LEU A 124 18.29 -3.32 -7.22
N GLY A 125 18.75 -2.55 -8.21
CA GLY A 125 19.48 -3.12 -9.35
C GLY A 125 20.85 -3.70 -9.01
N SER A 126 21.42 -3.35 -7.84
CA SER A 126 22.66 -3.92 -7.30
C SER A 126 22.42 -5.15 -6.40
N PHE A 127 21.18 -5.34 -5.94
CA PHE A 127 20.81 -6.41 -5.00
C PHE A 127 20.65 -7.76 -5.72
N GLU A 128 21.09 -8.83 -5.08
CA GLU A 128 20.84 -10.21 -5.54
C GLU A 128 19.43 -10.68 -5.13
N LEU A 129 18.39 -10.09 -5.72
CA LEU A 129 17.01 -10.52 -5.48
C LEU A 129 16.67 -11.81 -6.26
N PRO A 130 15.82 -12.71 -5.70
CA PRO A 130 15.28 -13.84 -6.43
C PRO A 130 14.65 -13.45 -7.77
N THR A 131 14.78 -14.33 -8.77
CA THR A 131 14.32 -14.05 -10.13
C THR A 131 12.82 -13.77 -10.16
N GLY A 132 12.43 -12.61 -10.68
CA GLY A 132 11.03 -12.19 -10.77
C GLY A 132 10.71 -11.05 -9.80
N ILE A 133 11.22 -11.11 -8.57
CA ILE A 133 10.88 -10.15 -7.50
C ILE A 133 11.20 -8.71 -7.92
N TYR A 134 12.39 -8.46 -8.48
CA TYR A 134 12.73 -7.13 -8.98
C TYR A 134 11.78 -6.65 -10.08
N SER A 135 11.41 -7.53 -11.03
CA SER A 135 10.48 -7.18 -12.11
C SER A 135 9.06 -6.94 -11.60
N ASP A 136 8.63 -7.68 -10.59
CA ASP A 136 7.33 -7.53 -9.98
C ASP A 136 7.28 -6.24 -9.15
N PHE A 137 8.33 -5.95 -8.38
CA PHE A 137 8.52 -4.70 -7.65
C PHE A 137 8.44 -3.47 -8.57
N LEU A 138 9.10 -3.51 -9.73
CA LEU A 138 9.01 -2.44 -10.73
C LEU A 138 7.57 -2.16 -11.19
N SER A 139 6.69 -3.17 -11.14
CA SER A 139 5.29 -3.05 -11.54
C SER A 139 4.35 -2.58 -10.42
N LEU A 140 4.80 -2.58 -9.17
CA LEU A 140 4.04 -2.09 -8.02
C LEU A 140 3.89 -0.57 -8.10
N ARG A 141 2.78 -0.04 -7.55
CA ARG A 141 2.60 1.40 -7.44
C ARG A 141 3.47 1.93 -6.31
N VAL A 142 4.03 3.12 -6.54
CA VAL A 142 4.86 3.82 -5.55
C VAL A 142 4.11 4.06 -4.23
N TRP A 143 2.78 4.18 -4.32
CA TRP A 143 1.86 4.41 -3.19
C TRP A 143 1.18 3.15 -2.65
N ASP A 144 1.47 1.97 -3.20
CA ASP A 144 0.95 0.73 -2.61
C ASP A 144 1.54 0.57 -1.20
N GLY A 145 0.74 0.04 -0.28
CA GLY A 145 1.20 -0.32 1.06
C GLY A 145 1.94 -1.66 1.05
N VAL A 146 2.87 -1.83 1.98
CA VAL A 146 3.51 -3.15 2.22
C VAL A 146 2.44 -4.17 2.60
N GLN A 147 2.48 -5.34 1.97
CA GLN A 147 1.51 -6.41 2.15
C GLN A 147 1.86 -7.32 3.33
N GLY A 148 0.81 -7.87 3.95
CA GLY A 148 0.92 -8.98 4.89
C GLY A 148 1.26 -8.65 6.34
N PHE A 149 1.12 -7.38 6.72
CA PHE A 149 1.33 -6.89 8.09
C PHE A 149 0.02 -6.32 8.66
N CYS A 150 -0.15 -6.36 9.98
CA CYS A 150 -1.31 -5.75 10.63
C CYS A 150 -1.16 -4.23 10.74
N VAL A 151 0.08 -3.81 11.04
CA VAL A 151 0.37 -2.45 11.50
C VAL A 151 0.77 -1.55 10.33
N ALA A 152 1.13 -2.12 9.19
CA ALA A 152 1.65 -1.39 8.04
C ALA A 152 0.56 -0.89 7.09
N GLN A 153 0.45 0.43 6.98
CA GLN A 153 -0.16 1.08 5.81
C GLN A 153 0.73 2.22 5.33
N PHE A 154 2.04 1.99 5.25
CA PHE A 154 2.96 2.97 4.72
C PHE A 154 3.26 2.68 3.25
N PRO A 155 3.43 3.72 2.41
CA PRO A 155 3.64 3.53 0.98
C PRO A 155 5.05 3.00 0.69
N LEU A 156 5.17 2.08 -0.27
CA LEU A 156 6.40 1.36 -0.61
C LEU A 156 7.59 2.28 -0.89
N TRP A 157 7.39 3.50 -1.38
CA TRP A 157 8.49 4.44 -1.62
C TRP A 157 9.28 4.80 -0.37
N LYS A 158 8.65 4.73 0.82
CA LYS A 158 9.33 4.98 2.10
C LYS A 158 10.42 3.96 2.41
N LEU A 159 10.43 2.80 1.76
CA LEU A 159 11.53 1.84 1.84
C LEU A 159 12.86 2.43 1.36
N SER A 160 12.86 3.61 0.71
CA SER A 160 14.09 4.35 0.44
C SER A 160 14.86 4.76 1.70
N CYS A 161 14.25 4.81 2.88
CA CYS A 161 14.96 5.15 4.13
C CYS A 161 15.97 4.07 4.56
N PHE A 162 15.90 2.87 4.00
CA PHE A 162 16.97 1.87 4.17
C PHE A 162 18.24 2.25 3.42
N LEU A 163 18.15 3.15 2.43
CA LEU A 163 19.30 3.61 1.67
C LEU A 163 20.11 4.60 2.51
N LYS A 164 21.44 4.51 2.44
CA LYS A 164 22.38 5.45 3.06
C LYS A 164 22.21 5.61 4.58
N GLU A 165 21.69 4.59 5.26
CA GLU A 165 21.50 4.61 6.72
C GLU A 165 20.68 5.82 7.20
N GLU A 166 19.62 6.16 6.46
CA GLU A 166 18.65 7.17 6.90
C GLU A 166 17.85 6.66 8.12
N TRP A 167 17.22 7.58 8.85
CA TRP A 167 16.41 7.25 10.02
C TRP A 167 15.17 6.46 9.60
N LEU A 168 14.96 5.30 10.22
CA LEU A 168 13.77 4.50 9.96
C LEU A 168 12.56 5.11 10.68
N HIS A 169 11.46 5.24 9.93
CA HIS A 169 10.19 5.71 10.47
C HIS A 169 9.53 4.63 11.34
N GLU A 170 8.75 5.05 12.34
CA GLU A 170 8.08 4.16 13.30
C GLU A 170 7.22 3.08 12.61
N ASP A 171 6.52 3.44 11.53
CA ASP A 171 5.72 2.51 10.74
C ASP A 171 6.55 1.39 10.11
N ILE A 172 7.79 1.68 9.71
CA ILE A 172 8.75 0.69 9.21
C ILE A 172 9.30 -0.16 10.35
N VAL A 173 9.60 0.45 11.50
CA VAL A 173 10.09 -0.28 12.69
C VAL A 173 9.06 -1.30 13.16
N ASN A 174 7.79 -0.91 13.20
CA ASN A 174 6.69 -1.80 13.58
C ASN A 174 6.58 -3.01 12.65
N VAL A 175 6.79 -2.80 11.35
CA VAL A 175 6.79 -3.89 10.35
C VAL A 175 7.98 -4.82 10.53
N LEU A 176 9.17 -4.28 10.78
CA LEU A 176 10.36 -5.09 11.04
C LEU A 176 10.20 -5.91 12.34
N ALA A 177 9.63 -5.30 13.39
CA ALA A 177 9.32 -5.99 14.64
C ALA A 177 8.29 -7.11 14.43
N GLU A 178 7.25 -6.87 13.63
CA GLU A 178 6.25 -7.88 13.26
C GLU A 178 6.87 -9.01 12.41
N LEU A 179 7.75 -8.68 11.47
CA LEU A 179 8.50 -9.68 10.69
C LEU A 179 9.40 -10.55 11.58
N MET A 180 10.11 -9.92 12.52
CA MET A 180 10.95 -10.61 13.50
C MET A 180 10.12 -11.52 14.41
N TYR A 181 8.94 -11.07 14.84
CA TYR A 181 7.98 -11.89 15.57
C TYR A 181 7.57 -13.14 14.76
N PHE A 182 7.27 -13.00 13.47
CA PHE A 182 6.97 -14.16 12.61
C PHE A 182 8.14 -15.14 12.51
N ARG A 183 9.37 -14.63 12.33
CA ARG A 183 10.58 -15.47 12.29
C ARG A 183 10.74 -16.26 13.59
N TYR A 184 10.65 -15.57 14.72
CA TYR A 184 10.74 -16.19 16.02
C TYR A 184 9.69 -17.27 16.21
N ALA A 185 8.44 -16.99 15.83
CA ALA A 185 7.36 -17.96 15.93
C ALA A 185 7.68 -19.24 15.14
N VAL A 186 8.17 -19.15 13.91
CA VAL A 186 8.58 -20.33 13.12
C VAL A 186 9.73 -21.09 13.78
N LEU A 187 10.75 -20.39 14.27
CA LEU A 187 11.92 -21.01 14.91
C LEU A 187 11.55 -21.82 16.15
N ARG A 188 10.52 -21.40 16.90
CA ARG A 188 10.05 -22.15 18.08
C ARG A 188 9.36 -23.44 17.73
N VAL A 189 8.60 -23.49 16.63
CA VAL A 189 7.77 -24.66 16.34
C VAL A 189 8.44 -25.68 15.43
N SER A 190 9.51 -25.31 14.74
CA SER A 190 10.33 -26.26 13.97
C SER A 190 10.84 -27.38 14.90
N PRO A 191 10.37 -28.63 14.77
CA PRO A 191 10.83 -29.72 15.62
C PRO A 191 12.32 -29.89 15.37
N ARG A 192 13.16 -29.58 16.38
CA ARG A 192 14.60 -29.83 16.27
C ARG A 192 14.76 -31.32 15.98
N PRO A 193 15.34 -31.71 14.83
CA PRO A 193 15.53 -33.12 14.52
C PRO A 193 16.48 -33.71 15.57
N PHE A 194 15.93 -34.44 16.54
CA PHE A 194 16.62 -35.43 17.38
C PHE A 194 18.04 -35.03 17.83
N GLN A 195 18.18 -33.98 18.64
CA GLN A 195 19.32 -33.85 19.57
C GLN A 195 18.86 -34.36 20.94
N GLU A 196 18.92 -35.68 21.14
CA GLU A 196 18.53 -36.35 22.40
C GLU A 196 19.46 -36.08 23.60
N SER A 197 20.52 -35.27 23.46
CA SER A 197 21.56 -35.13 24.50
C SER A 197 21.71 -33.74 25.12
N ILE A 198 20.96 -32.74 24.66
CA ILE A 198 20.91 -31.43 25.30
C ILE A 198 19.49 -31.32 25.85
N GLY A 199 19.35 -31.15 27.16
CA GLY A 199 18.03 -31.07 27.81
C GLY A 199 17.11 -30.11 27.06
N PRO A 200 15.77 -30.29 27.15
CA PRO A 200 14.82 -29.44 26.44
C PRO A 200 15.25 -27.99 26.66
N PRO A 201 15.45 -27.19 25.59
CA PRO A 201 15.77 -25.78 25.75
C PRO A 201 14.73 -25.25 26.72
N LYS A 202 15.20 -24.64 27.83
CA LYS A 202 14.30 -24.02 28.79
C LYS A 202 13.32 -23.20 27.95
N PRO A 203 12.01 -23.43 28.08
CA PRO A 203 11.04 -22.63 27.35
C PRO A 203 11.10 -21.23 27.94
N SER A 204 12.06 -20.42 27.48
CA SER A 204 12.03 -18.98 27.64
C SER A 204 10.91 -18.52 26.72
N PHE A 205 9.69 -18.59 27.24
CA PHE A 205 8.65 -17.66 26.83
C PHE A 205 8.99 -16.23 27.24
N GLU A 206 10.16 -16.02 27.86
CA GLU A 206 10.41 -14.98 28.85
C GLU A 206 10.70 -13.59 28.30
N ASN A 207 10.76 -13.43 26.98
CA ASN A 207 11.37 -12.24 26.41
C ASN A 207 10.30 -11.35 25.78
N ASP A 208 9.60 -10.60 26.63
CA ASP A 208 8.81 -9.45 26.22
C ASP A 208 9.77 -8.27 25.98
N TYR A 209 9.98 -7.89 24.73
CA TYR A 209 10.85 -6.76 24.39
C TYR A 209 10.06 -5.47 24.26
N ILE A 210 10.61 -4.38 24.78
CA ILE A 210 10.12 -3.03 24.44
C ILE A 210 11.17 -2.35 23.57
N LEU A 211 10.75 -1.99 22.35
CA LEU A 211 11.45 -1.01 21.53
C LEU A 211 10.98 0.37 21.98
N ASP A 212 11.87 1.13 22.60
CA ASP A 212 11.62 2.49 23.06
C ASP A 212 12.12 3.49 22.03
N CYS A 213 11.28 4.46 21.68
CA CYS A 213 11.62 5.54 20.76
C CYS A 213 11.58 6.87 21.52
N PHE A 214 12.75 7.38 21.91
CA PHE A 214 12.88 8.68 22.56
C PHE A 214 13.37 9.74 21.57
N GLY A 215 12.46 10.65 21.19
CA GLY A 215 12.73 11.63 20.14
C GLY A 215 12.80 10.94 18.78
N ASN A 216 14.01 10.83 18.22
CA ASN A 216 14.25 10.09 16.97
C ASN A 216 15.08 8.82 17.20
N HIS A 217 15.43 8.48 18.44
CA HIS A 217 16.39 7.43 18.76
C HIS A 217 15.70 6.18 19.30
N TYR A 218 16.10 5.01 18.79
CA TYR A 218 15.57 3.71 19.23
C TYR A 218 16.53 3.00 20.18
N SER A 219 15.98 2.41 21.23
CA SER A 219 16.69 1.52 22.16
C SER A 219 15.81 0.32 22.52
N THR A 220 16.42 -0.70 23.11
CA THR A 220 15.72 -1.94 23.48
C THR A 220 15.78 -2.16 24.98
N TYR A 221 14.67 -2.61 25.55
CA TYR A 221 14.59 -3.08 26.93
C TYR A 221 14.16 -4.55 26.96
N GLU A 222 14.92 -5.38 27.69
CA GLU A 222 14.70 -6.81 27.86
C GLU A 222 14.56 -7.15 29.36
N PRO A 223 13.43 -7.73 29.81
CA PRO A 223 13.27 -8.17 31.19
C PRO A 223 14.12 -9.41 31.43
N THR A 224 14.87 -9.41 32.53
CA THR A 224 15.70 -10.55 32.90
C THR A 224 15.04 -11.39 33.99
N SER A 225 15.47 -12.65 34.10
CA SER A 225 15.08 -13.53 35.21
C SER A 225 15.49 -13.01 36.61
N SER A 226 16.42 -12.04 36.70
CA SER A 226 16.78 -11.39 37.98
C SER A 226 15.77 -10.32 38.40
N GLY A 227 14.81 -9.95 37.55
CA GLY A 227 13.91 -8.82 37.77
C GLY A 227 14.58 -7.48 37.51
N ASP A 228 15.70 -7.44 36.77
CA ASP A 228 16.24 -6.22 36.18
C ASP A 228 15.70 -6.06 34.75
N LEU A 229 15.82 -4.84 34.20
CA LEU A 229 15.48 -4.54 32.81
C LEU A 229 16.74 -4.16 32.05
N GLU A 230 17.27 -5.06 31.24
CA GLU A 230 18.48 -4.81 30.45
C GLU A 230 18.19 -3.82 29.32
N HIS A 231 18.95 -2.72 29.28
CA HIS A 231 18.80 -1.63 28.32
C HIS A 231 19.96 -1.63 27.32
N SER A 232 19.64 -1.85 26.06
CA SER A 232 20.59 -1.80 24.96
C SER A 232 20.38 -0.54 24.12
N ASP A 233 21.38 0.33 24.10
CA ASP A 233 21.36 1.61 23.39
C ASP A 233 22.69 1.83 22.67
N SER A 234 22.65 1.88 21.34
CA SER A 234 23.83 2.10 20.49
C SER A 234 24.48 3.49 20.61
N LEU A 235 23.86 4.44 21.32
CA LEU A 235 24.45 5.73 21.71
C LEU A 235 24.88 5.78 23.18
N HIS A 236 24.61 4.73 23.95
CA HIS A 236 24.92 4.59 25.37
C HIS A 236 24.30 5.71 26.20
N HIS A 237 23.05 6.11 25.92
CA HIS A 237 22.33 6.97 26.85
C HIS A 237 22.00 6.18 28.12
N VAL A 238 21.71 6.94 29.17
CA VAL A 238 21.24 6.35 30.43
C VAL A 238 19.79 5.88 30.22
N PRO A 239 19.42 4.66 30.65
CA PRO A 239 18.06 4.16 30.52
C PRO A 239 17.07 5.07 31.22
N ASP A 240 15.88 5.20 30.63
CA ASP A 240 14.79 5.94 31.24
C ASP A 240 14.14 5.08 32.35
N GLN A 241 14.08 5.64 33.56
CA GLN A 241 13.51 4.96 34.71
C GLN A 241 11.99 4.77 34.58
N THR A 242 11.30 5.61 33.78
CA THR A 242 9.86 5.52 33.55
C THR A 242 9.45 4.23 32.84
N VAL A 243 10.38 3.58 32.13
CA VAL A 243 10.11 2.29 31.46
C VAL A 243 9.75 1.19 32.47
N VAL A 244 10.26 1.26 33.71
CA VAL A 244 9.85 0.35 34.78
C VAL A 244 8.36 0.49 35.11
N GLU A 245 7.83 1.72 35.11
CA GLU A 245 6.41 1.97 35.34
C GLU A 245 5.55 1.45 34.17
N ILE A 246 6.08 1.52 32.94
CA ILE A 246 5.42 0.95 31.76
C ILE A 246 5.34 -0.58 31.88
N PHE A 247 6.42 -1.24 32.28
CA PHE A 247 6.39 -2.69 32.51
C PHE A 247 5.47 -3.06 33.68
N ASP A 248 5.50 -2.33 34.79
CA ASP A 248 4.57 -2.57 35.92
C ASP A 248 3.10 -2.39 35.49
N TRP A 249 2.84 -1.52 34.52
CA TRP A 249 1.51 -1.33 33.94
C TRP A 249 1.12 -2.42 32.91
N LEU A 250 2.06 -2.89 32.09
CA LEU A 250 1.82 -3.90 31.05
C LEU A 250 1.74 -5.33 31.61
N LEU A 251 2.52 -5.63 32.65
CA LEU A 251 2.70 -6.96 33.22
C LEU A 251 1.78 -7.38 34.37
N PRO A 252 0.74 -6.64 34.84
CA PRO A 252 -0.16 -7.14 35.88
C PRO A 252 -0.81 -8.47 35.48
N GLY A 253 -0.57 -9.52 36.28
CA GLY A 253 -1.09 -10.87 36.03
C GLY A 253 -0.24 -11.71 35.08
N SER A 254 0.87 -11.18 34.57
CA SER A 254 1.89 -11.97 33.90
C SER A 254 2.68 -12.82 34.91
N ARG A 255 3.46 -13.79 34.41
CA ARG A 255 4.38 -14.58 35.26
C ARG A 255 5.72 -13.89 35.49
N TYR A 256 5.92 -12.71 34.94
CA TYR A 256 7.18 -11.99 35.01
C TYR A 256 7.35 -11.27 36.34
N PRO A 257 8.55 -11.31 36.94
CA PRO A 257 8.85 -10.41 38.03
C PRO A 257 8.74 -8.97 37.49
N THR A 258 8.02 -8.11 38.20
CA THR A 258 8.02 -6.66 37.90
C THR A 258 9.46 -6.18 37.92
N PRO A 259 9.99 -5.64 36.81
CA PRO A 259 11.36 -5.15 36.78
C PRO A 259 11.56 -4.09 37.86
N GLN A 260 12.66 -4.14 38.60
CA GLN A 260 12.93 -3.21 39.70
C GLN A 260 13.70 -1.98 39.23
N ARG A 261 14.56 -2.15 38.23
CA ARG A 261 15.41 -1.09 37.69
C ARG A 261 15.90 -1.44 36.28
N PRO A 262 16.16 -0.44 35.43
CA PRO A 262 16.88 -0.66 34.21
C PRO A 262 18.39 -0.71 34.46
N CYS A 263 19.09 -1.52 33.67
CA CYS A 263 20.54 -1.71 33.70
C CYS A 263 21.08 -1.62 32.27
N SER A 264 21.99 -0.70 31.99
CA SER A 264 22.63 -0.62 30.66
C SER A 264 23.50 -1.83 30.38
N LEU A 265 23.34 -2.40 29.18
CA LEU A 265 24.26 -3.39 28.62
C LEU A 265 25.43 -2.71 27.91
N ASP A 266 26.56 -3.41 27.89
CA ASP A 266 27.74 -3.01 27.11
C ASP A 266 27.55 -3.49 25.67
N VAL A 267 27.03 -2.59 24.82
CA VAL A 267 26.77 -2.84 23.40
C VAL A 267 27.70 -1.98 22.54
N GLU A 268 27.87 -2.34 21.27
CA GLU A 268 28.68 -1.54 20.35
C GLU A 268 28.01 -0.21 19.99
N ARG A 269 28.83 0.83 19.84
CA ARG A 269 28.34 2.17 19.48
C ARG A 269 28.05 2.26 18.00
N GLN A 270 26.94 2.92 17.65
CA GLN A 270 26.74 3.37 16.28
C GLN A 270 27.64 4.57 15.95
N GLY A 271 27.90 4.73 14.66
CA GLY A 271 28.67 5.82 14.09
C GLY A 271 27.96 7.17 14.27
N PRO A 272 28.73 8.28 14.25
CA PRO A 272 28.13 9.60 14.38
C PRO A 272 27.21 9.90 13.19
N HIS A 273 26.00 10.37 13.50
CA HIS A 273 24.98 10.80 12.51
C HIS A 273 24.37 9.70 11.64
N SER A 274 24.53 8.42 11.99
CA SER A 274 23.82 7.35 11.29
C SER A 274 22.39 7.19 11.85
N GLY A 275 21.42 6.88 10.98
CA GLY A 275 20.06 6.48 11.35
C GLY A 275 19.96 5.03 11.85
N SER A 276 21.10 4.44 12.18
CA SER A 276 21.33 3.03 12.47
C SER A 276 20.75 2.53 13.80
N CYS A 277 20.25 3.42 14.65
CA CYS A 277 19.81 3.06 15.99
C CYS A 277 18.66 2.05 15.98
N THR A 278 17.77 2.16 14.99
CA THR A 278 16.70 1.19 14.77
C THR A 278 17.25 -0.18 14.41
N ALA A 279 18.21 -0.24 13.49
CA ALA A 279 18.82 -1.49 13.07
C ALA A 279 19.53 -2.17 14.24
N ALA A 280 20.30 -1.39 15.01
CA ALA A 280 20.95 -1.84 16.24
C ALA A 280 19.94 -2.39 17.25
N ALA A 281 18.87 -1.64 17.54
CA ALA A 281 17.83 -2.04 18.48
C ALA A 281 17.17 -3.38 18.07
N LEU A 282 16.78 -3.51 16.81
CA LEU A 282 16.21 -4.75 16.29
C LEU A 282 17.19 -5.93 16.38
N LEU A 283 18.47 -5.70 16.12
CA LEU A 283 19.49 -6.74 16.24
C LEU A 283 19.81 -7.11 17.68
N PHE A 284 19.67 -6.21 18.65
CA PHE A 284 19.75 -6.56 20.06
C PHE A 284 18.62 -7.52 20.45
N VAL A 285 17.41 -7.29 19.94
CA VAL A 285 16.29 -8.23 20.09
C VAL A 285 16.57 -9.55 19.36
N GLU A 286 17.08 -9.51 18.12
CA GLU A 286 17.36 -10.73 17.38
C GLU A 286 18.46 -11.58 18.03
N ASN A 287 19.52 -10.96 18.54
CA ASN A 287 20.63 -11.65 19.22
C ASN A 287 20.22 -12.30 20.55
N SER A 288 19.30 -11.70 21.29
CA SER A 288 18.78 -12.31 22.52
C SER A 288 17.84 -13.48 22.25
N ILE A 289 17.21 -13.51 21.06
CA ILE A 289 16.35 -14.60 20.61
C ILE A 289 17.14 -15.73 19.92
N ASN A 290 18.16 -15.37 19.14
CA ASN A 290 18.93 -16.26 18.28
C ASN A 290 20.42 -16.05 18.54
N GLU A 291 21.03 -16.99 19.27
CA GLU A 291 22.47 -16.98 19.59
C GLU A 291 23.39 -17.07 18.36
N HIS A 292 22.84 -17.33 17.18
CA HIS A 292 23.54 -17.36 15.90
C HIS A 292 23.28 -16.13 15.03
N ALA A 293 22.48 -15.16 15.51
CA ALA A 293 22.36 -13.89 14.83
C ALA A 293 23.70 -13.15 14.84
N GLU A 294 23.90 -12.31 13.84
CA GLU A 294 25.11 -11.50 13.77
C GLU A 294 25.05 -10.41 14.84
N HIS A 295 26.18 -10.19 15.51
CA HIS A 295 26.29 -9.11 16.48
C HIS A 295 26.29 -7.77 15.75
N TRP A 296 25.60 -6.78 16.35
CA TRP A 296 25.63 -5.42 15.84
C TRP A 296 27.04 -4.85 15.93
N GLU A 297 27.52 -4.32 14.81
CA GLU A 297 28.71 -3.47 14.72
C GLU A 297 28.41 -2.31 13.76
N ASP A 298 28.90 -1.11 14.05
CA ASP A 298 28.72 0.05 13.16
C ASP A 298 29.24 -0.22 11.74
N SER A 299 30.33 -0.99 11.64
CA SER A 299 30.95 -1.33 10.36
C SER A 299 30.05 -2.18 9.44
N CYS A 300 29.03 -2.83 10.01
CA CYS A 300 28.05 -3.67 9.32
C CYS A 300 26.68 -2.98 9.16
N SER A 301 26.51 -1.71 9.59
CA SER A 301 25.20 -1.05 9.57
C SER A 301 24.53 -1.07 8.18
N SER A 302 25.25 -0.63 7.16
CA SER A 302 24.77 -0.67 5.78
C SER A 302 24.34 -2.07 5.32
N GLU A 303 25.08 -3.11 5.72
CA GLU A 303 24.73 -4.50 5.39
C GLU A 303 23.43 -4.91 6.06
N PHE A 304 23.23 -4.55 7.34
CA PHE A 304 21.98 -4.80 8.04
C PHE A 304 20.79 -4.04 7.46
N HIS A 305 20.95 -2.77 7.10
CA HIS A 305 19.91 -2.01 6.40
C HIS A 305 19.54 -2.66 5.06
N CYS A 306 20.53 -3.13 4.31
CA CYS A 306 20.29 -3.86 3.06
C CYS A 306 19.59 -5.20 3.31
N GLY A 307 19.98 -5.95 4.33
CA GLY A 307 19.33 -7.20 4.74
C GLY A 307 17.87 -6.99 5.13
N MET A 308 17.58 -5.99 5.96
CA MET A 308 16.21 -5.62 6.36
C MET A 308 15.35 -5.22 5.16
N LEU A 309 15.89 -4.40 4.24
CA LEU A 309 15.20 -4.04 3.00
C LEU A 309 14.91 -5.28 2.14
N HIS A 310 15.91 -6.14 1.96
CA HIS A 310 15.77 -7.38 1.20
C HIS A 310 14.67 -8.27 1.79
N ASP A 311 14.67 -8.45 3.10
CA ASP A 311 13.70 -9.27 3.81
C ASP A 311 12.27 -8.72 3.70
N LEU A 312 12.10 -7.40 3.79
CA LEU A 312 10.80 -6.75 3.60
C LEU A 312 10.28 -6.92 2.18
N LEU A 313 11.13 -6.74 1.17
CA LEU A 313 10.73 -6.90 -0.23
C LEU A 313 10.37 -8.35 -0.55
N LEU A 314 11.12 -9.30 0.02
CA LEU A 314 10.82 -10.71 -0.11
C LEU A 314 9.49 -11.06 0.58
N PHE A 315 9.25 -10.55 1.80
CA PHE A 315 7.98 -10.76 2.50
C PHE A 315 6.81 -10.15 1.74
N ASP A 316 6.91 -8.89 1.32
CA ASP A 316 5.88 -8.18 0.57
C ASP A 316 5.47 -8.94 -0.69
N ASN A 317 6.46 -9.40 -1.47
CA ASN A 317 6.21 -10.17 -2.67
C ASN A 317 5.51 -11.50 -2.37
N ILE A 318 6.01 -12.27 -1.40
CA ILE A 318 5.42 -13.57 -1.02
C ILE A 318 4.02 -13.38 -0.45
N ALA A 319 3.80 -12.38 0.40
CA ALA A 319 2.51 -12.06 0.96
C ALA A 319 1.51 -11.68 -0.14
N GLY A 320 1.91 -10.86 -1.12
CA GLY A 320 1.08 -10.50 -2.27
C GLY A 320 0.69 -11.68 -3.17
N GLU A 321 1.49 -12.74 -3.20
CA GLU A 321 1.19 -13.99 -3.93
C GLU A 321 0.41 -15.03 -3.11
N THR A 322 0.48 -14.93 -1.79
CA THR A 322 -0.12 -15.90 -0.88
C THR A 322 -1.62 -15.64 -0.78
N LEU A 323 -2.41 -16.71 -0.88
CA LEU A 323 -3.87 -16.60 -0.72
C LEU A 323 -4.23 -16.39 0.75
N GLY A 324 -5.15 -15.46 1.00
CA GLY A 324 -5.63 -15.11 2.33
C GLY A 324 -5.32 -13.65 2.67
N SER A 325 -5.89 -13.19 3.76
CA SER A 325 -5.54 -11.92 4.39
C SER A 325 -4.56 -12.14 5.55
N TYR A 326 -4.05 -11.04 6.09
CA TYR A 326 -3.33 -11.05 7.38
C TYR A 326 -4.05 -11.88 8.45
N THR A 327 -5.37 -11.68 8.60
CA THR A 327 -6.16 -12.41 9.59
C THR A 327 -6.19 -13.90 9.30
N ASP A 328 -6.23 -14.31 8.03
CA ASP A 328 -6.21 -15.73 7.67
C ASP A 328 -4.89 -16.41 8.01
N TRP A 329 -3.78 -15.66 7.99
CA TRP A 329 -2.46 -16.18 8.31
C TRP A 329 -2.19 -16.17 9.81
N VAL A 330 -2.65 -15.14 10.54
CA VAL A 330 -2.34 -14.95 11.96
C VAL A 330 -3.42 -15.50 12.91
N HIS A 331 -4.72 -15.47 12.57
CA HIS A 331 -5.75 -16.03 13.47
C HIS A 331 -5.58 -17.52 13.78
N PRO A 332 -5.22 -18.40 12.82
CA PRO A 332 -4.92 -19.79 13.16
C PRO A 332 -3.80 -19.91 14.19
N CYS A 333 -2.92 -18.90 14.27
CA CYS A 333 -1.79 -18.84 15.19
C CYS A 333 -2.20 -18.58 16.63
N VAL A 334 -3.34 -17.94 16.87
CA VAL A 334 -3.86 -17.68 18.21
C VAL A 334 -4.83 -18.81 18.57
N PRO A 335 -4.52 -19.69 19.56
CA PRO A 335 -5.46 -20.71 19.96
C PRO A 335 -6.80 -20.06 20.38
N PRO A 336 -7.96 -20.63 20.00
CA PRO A 336 -9.25 -20.04 20.31
C PRO A 336 -9.35 -19.78 21.81
N LEU A 337 -9.64 -18.53 22.16
CA LEU A 337 -9.66 -17.94 23.50
C LEU A 337 -10.76 -18.52 24.41
N ASP A 338 -10.81 -19.83 24.61
CA ASP A 338 -11.42 -20.38 25.83
C ASP A 338 -10.35 -20.31 26.94
N LEU A 339 -10.04 -19.08 27.35
CA LEU A 339 -8.95 -18.65 28.24
C LEU A 339 -8.95 -19.31 29.64
N LYS A 340 -9.94 -20.15 29.96
CA LYS A 340 -10.08 -20.73 31.30
C LYS A 340 -9.19 -21.93 31.53
N ASP A 341 -8.83 -22.68 30.48
CA ASP A 341 -8.17 -23.99 30.64
C ASP A 341 -6.97 -24.23 29.73
N VAL A 342 -6.62 -23.28 28.84
CA VAL A 342 -5.40 -23.41 28.02
C VAL A 342 -4.21 -22.94 28.85
N PRO A 343 -3.23 -23.81 29.15
CA PRO A 343 -1.99 -23.37 29.79
C PRO A 343 -1.36 -22.30 28.90
N MET A 344 -1.00 -21.14 29.46
CA MET A 344 -0.24 -20.10 28.72
C MET A 344 1.03 -20.64 28.03
N ASP A 345 1.47 -21.85 28.38
CA ASP A 345 2.65 -22.53 27.85
C ASP A 345 2.43 -23.11 26.43
N SER A 346 1.20 -23.15 25.89
CA SER A 346 0.98 -23.46 24.48
C SER A 346 1.17 -22.20 23.64
N GLY A 347 2.40 -21.96 23.18
CA GLY A 347 2.71 -20.87 22.25
C GLY A 347 1.84 -20.91 20.98
N PRO A 348 1.90 -19.85 20.15
CA PRO A 348 1.03 -19.75 18.98
C PRO A 348 1.21 -20.97 18.05
N VAL A 349 0.17 -21.81 17.95
CA VAL A 349 0.27 -23.16 17.33
C VAL A 349 0.08 -23.11 15.82
N GLY A 350 -0.52 -22.06 15.29
CA GLY A 350 -0.88 -21.94 13.88
C GLY A 350 0.20 -21.44 12.93
N TYR A 351 1.35 -20.97 13.45
CA TYR A 351 2.52 -20.74 12.60
C TYR A 351 3.08 -22.06 12.03
N ASN A 352 2.49 -23.21 12.38
CA ASN A 352 2.76 -24.49 11.72
C ASN A 352 2.08 -24.68 10.38
N ASN A 353 1.13 -23.81 10.02
CA ASN A 353 0.52 -23.90 8.70
C ASN A 353 1.52 -23.36 7.67
N GLU A 354 2.01 -24.25 6.79
CA GLU A 354 2.89 -23.92 5.65
C GLU A 354 2.29 -22.84 4.72
N SER A 355 1.02 -22.47 4.92
CA SER A 355 0.37 -21.36 4.23
C SER A 355 0.82 -19.97 4.67
N HIS A 356 1.49 -19.79 5.82
CA HIS A 356 1.95 -18.46 6.24
C HIS A 356 3.15 -18.01 5.38
N PRO A 357 3.15 -16.77 4.82
CA PRO A 357 4.23 -16.25 3.95
C PRO A 357 5.65 -16.44 4.51
N ILE A 358 5.79 -16.28 5.83
CA ILE A 358 7.06 -16.43 6.56
C ILE A 358 7.82 -17.73 6.27
N HIS A 359 7.14 -18.86 6.05
CA HIS A 359 7.83 -20.13 5.82
C HIS A 359 8.68 -20.10 4.55
N ARG A 360 8.15 -19.50 3.49
CA ARG A 360 8.87 -19.34 2.23
C ARG A 360 10.08 -18.43 2.39
N ILE A 361 9.99 -17.37 3.21
CA ILE A 361 11.15 -16.54 3.53
C ILE A 361 12.23 -17.37 4.23
N MET A 362 11.84 -18.15 5.24
CA MET A 362 12.80 -18.99 5.96
C MET A 362 13.44 -20.04 5.04
N GLU A 363 12.72 -20.56 4.04
CA GLU A 363 13.28 -21.43 2.99
C GLU A 363 14.29 -20.70 2.10
N PHE A 364 14.01 -19.46 1.72
CA PHE A 364 14.96 -18.62 0.97
C PHE A 364 16.21 -18.29 1.79
N SER A 365 16.06 -17.88 3.06
CA SER A 365 17.19 -17.55 3.94
C SER A 365 18.06 -18.79 4.27
N ARG A 366 17.46 -19.99 4.29
CA ARG A 366 18.20 -21.26 4.50
C ARG A 366 18.86 -21.80 3.24
N SER A 367 18.43 -21.34 2.06
CA SER A 367 19.06 -21.76 0.82
C SER A 367 20.47 -21.20 0.81
N PRO A 368 21.52 -22.03 0.73
CA PRO A 368 22.88 -21.52 0.66
C PRO A 368 22.94 -20.52 -0.49
N ALA A 369 23.43 -19.31 -0.20
CA ALA A 369 23.59 -18.26 -1.21
C ALA A 369 24.12 -18.93 -2.48
N PRO A 370 23.44 -18.76 -3.63
CA PRO A 370 23.80 -19.49 -4.85
C PRO A 370 25.30 -19.34 -5.02
N GLN A 371 26.05 -20.45 -4.91
CA GLN A 371 27.51 -20.43 -4.96
C GLN A 371 27.88 -19.52 -6.10
N THR A 372 28.50 -18.38 -5.80
CA THR A 372 28.87 -17.38 -6.78
C THR A 372 29.61 -18.12 -7.87
N VAL A 373 28.92 -18.35 -9.00
CA VAL A 373 29.50 -19.10 -10.10
C VAL A 373 30.71 -18.25 -10.47
N PRO A 374 31.96 -18.76 -10.33
CA PRO A 374 33.12 -17.96 -10.65
C PRO A 374 32.89 -17.44 -12.06
N ALA A 375 32.93 -16.10 -12.20
CA ALA A 375 32.59 -15.42 -13.43
C ALA A 375 33.16 -16.25 -14.60
N PRO A 376 32.32 -16.76 -15.51
CA PRO A 376 32.76 -17.77 -16.47
C PRO A 376 34.00 -17.23 -17.17
N ALA A 377 35.08 -18.01 -17.13
CA ALA A 377 36.30 -17.70 -17.86
C ALA A 377 35.89 -17.23 -19.25
N ARG A 378 36.22 -15.98 -19.59
CA ARG A 378 35.88 -15.34 -20.86
C ARG A 378 36.26 -16.30 -21.99
N LEU A 379 35.28 -17.05 -22.48
CA LEU A 379 35.32 -17.64 -23.79
C LEU A 379 34.97 -16.49 -24.72
N ASP A 380 36.00 -15.90 -25.34
CA ASP A 380 35.88 -14.96 -26.45
C ASP A 380 35.19 -15.68 -27.63
N LEU A 381 33.87 -15.79 -27.54
CA LEU A 381 33.01 -15.95 -28.68
C LEU A 381 32.56 -14.55 -29.05
N ASP A 382 33.05 -14.05 -30.19
CA ASP A 382 32.58 -12.83 -30.83
C ASP A 382 31.06 -12.91 -31.07
N TRP A 383 30.30 -12.52 -30.06
CA TRP A 383 28.86 -12.38 -30.12
C TRP A 383 28.52 -10.92 -29.94
N THR A 384 28.14 -10.28 -31.05
CA THR A 384 27.40 -9.02 -31.01
C THR A 384 25.91 -9.35 -31.00
N PRO A 385 25.12 -8.92 -29.99
CA PRO A 385 23.67 -9.03 -30.06
C PRO A 385 23.17 -8.30 -31.32
N PRO A 386 22.24 -8.87 -32.09
CA PRO A 386 21.60 -8.10 -33.15
C PRO A 386 20.85 -6.92 -32.52
N PRO A 387 20.82 -5.75 -33.16
CA PRO A 387 20.14 -4.60 -32.62
C PRO A 387 18.62 -4.90 -32.51
N VAL A 388 18.02 -4.46 -31.40
CA VAL A 388 16.60 -4.54 -31.06
C VAL A 388 15.59 -4.05 -32.13
N PRO A 389 15.91 -3.17 -33.12
CA PRO A 389 14.94 -2.70 -34.12
C PRO A 389 14.28 -3.81 -34.96
N LEU A 390 14.97 -4.92 -35.21
CA LEU A 390 14.49 -5.97 -36.13
C LEU A 390 13.19 -6.65 -35.66
N LEU A 391 12.98 -6.78 -34.34
CA LEU A 391 11.79 -7.43 -33.80
C LEU A 391 10.58 -6.48 -33.77
N HIS A 392 10.81 -5.21 -33.49
CA HIS A 392 9.78 -4.18 -33.54
C HIS A 392 9.29 -3.96 -34.98
N ASP A 393 10.20 -3.92 -35.95
CA ASP A 393 9.87 -3.78 -37.37
C ASP A 393 9.11 -5.01 -37.91
N PHE A 394 9.47 -6.21 -37.43
CA PHE A 394 8.74 -7.44 -37.75
C PHE A 394 7.28 -7.41 -37.24
N LEU A 395 7.06 -6.91 -36.01
CA LEU A 395 5.73 -6.83 -35.37
C LEU A 395 4.86 -5.66 -35.88
N SER A 396 5.46 -4.74 -36.64
CA SER A 396 4.81 -3.54 -37.18
C SER A 396 4.50 -3.66 -38.68
N ALA A 397 5.10 -4.62 -39.40
CA ALA A 397 4.87 -4.81 -40.83
C ALA A 397 3.58 -5.61 -41.11
N PRO A 398 2.77 -5.24 -42.12
CA PRO A 398 1.55 -5.96 -42.48
C PRO A 398 1.82 -7.36 -43.06
N HIS A 399 3.01 -7.58 -43.65
CA HIS A 399 3.46 -8.87 -44.17
C HIS A 399 4.98 -9.03 -43.95
N PRO A 400 5.43 -9.52 -42.79
CA PRO A 400 6.86 -9.64 -42.52
C PRO A 400 7.50 -10.75 -43.37
N LYS A 401 8.72 -10.50 -43.88
CA LYS A 401 9.47 -11.48 -44.69
C LYS A 401 10.10 -12.55 -43.78
N PRO A 402 10.16 -13.83 -44.22
CA PRO A 402 10.68 -14.96 -43.42
C PRO A 402 12.12 -14.76 -42.89
N GLN A 403 12.92 -13.96 -43.60
CA GLN A 403 14.33 -13.70 -43.32
C GLN A 403 14.57 -12.91 -42.01
N CYS A 404 13.55 -12.23 -41.48
CA CYS A 404 13.67 -11.38 -40.29
C CYS A 404 13.69 -12.15 -38.95
N LEU A 405 13.32 -13.43 -38.92
CA LEU A 405 13.35 -14.27 -37.70
C LEU A 405 14.65 -15.08 -37.54
N MET A 406 15.49 -15.15 -38.57
CA MET A 406 16.78 -15.87 -38.53
C MET A 406 17.76 -15.42 -37.43
N PRO A 407 17.79 -14.14 -36.98
CA PRO A 407 18.68 -13.72 -35.88
C PRO A 407 18.36 -14.33 -34.50
N LEU A 408 17.16 -14.93 -34.32
CA LEU A 408 16.78 -15.57 -33.05
C LEU A 408 17.47 -16.92 -32.81
N PHE A 409 18.06 -17.51 -33.86
CA PHE A 409 18.78 -18.77 -33.76
C PHE A 409 20.28 -18.52 -33.68
N LEU A 410 20.95 -19.18 -32.74
CA LEU A 410 22.39 -19.06 -32.58
C LEU A 410 23.07 -19.54 -33.87
N LYS A 411 23.80 -18.64 -34.53
CA LYS A 411 24.46 -18.90 -35.80
C LYS A 411 25.43 -20.07 -35.64
N GLY A 412 25.22 -21.14 -36.39
CA GLY A 412 26.04 -22.37 -36.33
C GLY A 412 25.49 -23.49 -35.45
N LEU A 413 24.42 -23.27 -34.69
CA LEU A 413 23.74 -24.32 -33.92
C LEU A 413 22.39 -24.69 -34.54
N LYS A 414 22.11 -25.99 -34.61
CA LYS A 414 20.83 -26.52 -35.11
C LYS A 414 19.90 -26.80 -33.91
N PRO A 415 18.83 -26.01 -33.71
CA PRO A 415 17.85 -26.30 -32.66
C PRO A 415 17.18 -27.65 -32.94
N GLN A 416 16.97 -28.48 -31.91
CA GLN A 416 16.25 -29.76 -32.05
C GLN A 416 14.77 -29.64 -31.77
N THR A 417 14.37 -28.71 -30.90
CA THR A 417 12.96 -28.58 -30.49
C THR A 417 12.66 -27.13 -30.13
N VAL A 418 11.52 -26.62 -30.60
CA VAL A 418 10.99 -25.33 -30.18
C VAL A 418 9.62 -25.60 -29.57
N LYS A 419 9.47 -25.34 -28.27
CA LYS A 419 8.17 -25.42 -27.59
C LYS A 419 7.55 -24.03 -27.53
N LEU A 420 6.28 -23.94 -27.91
CA LEU A 420 5.50 -22.71 -27.82
C LEU A 420 4.45 -22.89 -26.74
N LEU A 421 4.49 -22.07 -25.71
CA LEU A 421 3.47 -22.03 -24.66
C LEU A 421 2.66 -20.73 -24.80
N LEU A 422 1.35 -20.87 -25.02
CA LEU A 422 0.42 -19.75 -24.96
C LEU A 422 -0.28 -19.75 -23.61
N THR A 423 -0.19 -18.63 -22.90
CA THR A 423 -0.94 -18.37 -21.68
C THR A 423 -1.83 -17.15 -21.88
N LEU A 424 -3.11 -17.28 -21.60
CA LEU A 424 -4.05 -16.16 -21.57
C LEU A 424 -4.02 -15.56 -20.18
N ASP A 425 -3.75 -14.27 -20.08
CA ASP A 425 -3.88 -13.53 -18.83
C ASP A 425 -5.35 -13.12 -18.64
N PRO A 426 -6.08 -13.70 -17.65
CA PRO A 426 -7.48 -13.39 -17.44
C PRO A 426 -7.71 -11.96 -16.92
N LYS A 427 -6.71 -11.33 -16.28
CA LYS A 427 -6.83 -9.97 -15.73
C LYS A 427 -6.73 -8.89 -16.81
N LEU A 428 -6.00 -9.16 -17.91
CA LEU A 428 -5.69 -8.17 -18.94
C LEU A 428 -6.31 -8.46 -20.31
N GLY A 429 -6.93 -9.64 -20.52
CA GLY A 429 -7.45 -10.04 -21.83
C GLY A 429 -6.37 -10.19 -22.91
N MET A 430 -5.11 -10.30 -22.49
CA MET A 430 -3.91 -10.31 -23.33
C MET A 430 -3.30 -11.71 -23.35
N THR A 431 -2.61 -12.06 -24.45
CA THR A 431 -1.97 -13.37 -24.61
C THR A 431 -0.46 -13.23 -24.38
N ARG A 432 0.10 -14.02 -23.46
CA ARG A 432 1.55 -14.22 -23.29
C ARG A 432 1.97 -15.40 -24.16
N LEU A 433 2.99 -15.20 -25.00
CA LEU A 433 3.61 -16.27 -25.78
C LEU A 433 5.03 -16.48 -25.27
N SER A 434 5.30 -17.67 -24.74
CA SER A 434 6.65 -18.10 -24.38
C SER A 434 7.19 -19.06 -25.44
N ILE A 435 8.38 -18.77 -25.94
CA ILE A 435 9.09 -19.58 -26.94
C ILE A 435 10.31 -20.18 -26.28
N PHE A 436 10.34 -21.51 -26.13
CA PHE A 436 11.49 -22.23 -25.60
C PHE A 436 12.25 -22.88 -26.74
N VAL A 437 13.55 -22.58 -26.88
CA VAL A 437 14.39 -23.17 -27.92
C VAL A 437 15.42 -24.10 -27.28
N LEU A 438 15.33 -25.39 -27.61
CA LEU A 438 16.23 -26.43 -27.12
C LEU A 438 17.38 -26.65 -28.10
N TYR A 439 18.60 -26.41 -27.62
CA TYR A 439 19.84 -26.77 -28.28
C TYR A 439 20.49 -27.92 -27.51
N PRO A 440 20.60 -29.13 -28.08
CA PRO A 440 21.16 -30.28 -27.37
C PRO A 440 22.65 -30.14 -27.07
N GLN A 441 23.34 -29.20 -27.72
CA GLN A 441 24.76 -28.92 -27.48
C GLN A 441 25.01 -27.93 -26.34
N LEU A 442 23.97 -27.37 -25.72
CA LEU A 442 24.08 -26.42 -24.62
C LEU A 442 23.45 -26.98 -23.34
N PRO A 443 24.11 -26.86 -22.18
CA PRO A 443 23.58 -27.33 -20.91
C PRO A 443 22.41 -26.47 -20.38
N VAL A 444 22.16 -25.30 -20.97
CA VAL A 444 21.14 -24.34 -20.52
C VAL A 444 20.09 -24.12 -21.61
N GLN A 445 18.81 -24.26 -21.24
CA GLN A 445 17.68 -23.95 -22.12
C GLN A 445 17.48 -22.43 -22.19
N ARG A 446 17.23 -21.88 -23.38
CA ARG A 446 16.86 -20.46 -23.52
C ARG A 446 15.35 -20.32 -23.72
N ALA A 447 14.73 -19.50 -22.88
CA ALA A 447 13.34 -19.08 -22.99
C ALA A 447 13.28 -17.62 -23.48
N LEU A 448 12.52 -17.37 -24.53
CA LEU A 448 12.17 -16.02 -24.98
C LEU A 448 10.73 -15.74 -24.56
N PHE A 449 10.52 -14.67 -23.81
CA PHE A 449 9.20 -14.22 -23.38
C PHE A 449 8.74 -13.05 -24.24
N LEU A 450 7.61 -13.21 -24.92
CA LEU A 450 6.95 -12.12 -25.62
C LEU A 450 5.68 -11.76 -24.84
N ASN A 451 5.76 -10.66 -24.09
CA ASN A 451 4.64 -10.13 -23.30
C ASN A 451 3.79 -9.18 -24.16
N LYS A 452 2.49 -9.07 -23.85
CA LYS A 452 1.55 -8.09 -24.43
C LYS A 452 1.26 -8.25 -25.94
N LEU A 453 1.20 -9.48 -26.46
CA LEU A 453 0.72 -9.71 -27.83
C LEU A 453 -0.81 -9.71 -27.88
N SER A 454 -1.38 -9.01 -28.87
CA SER A 454 -2.79 -9.21 -29.20
C SER A 454 -3.00 -10.64 -29.74
N SER A 455 -4.17 -11.22 -29.50
CA SER A 455 -4.51 -12.58 -29.92
C SER A 455 -4.30 -12.79 -31.43
N THR A 456 -4.56 -11.76 -32.25
CA THR A 456 -4.31 -11.77 -33.69
C THR A 456 -2.81 -11.85 -34.03
N LYS A 457 -1.96 -11.07 -33.35
CA LYS A 457 -0.50 -11.08 -33.58
C LYS A 457 0.13 -12.39 -33.13
N ALA A 458 -0.32 -12.96 -32.01
CA ALA A 458 0.11 -14.29 -31.56
C ALA A 458 -0.22 -15.39 -32.58
N ARG A 459 -1.46 -15.40 -33.12
CA ARG A 459 -1.88 -16.37 -34.16
C ARG A 459 -1.10 -16.24 -35.46
N LEU A 460 -0.79 -15.01 -35.90
CA LEU A 460 0.02 -14.75 -37.09
C LEU A 460 1.45 -15.26 -36.91
N LEU A 461 2.07 -15.02 -35.75
CA LEU A 461 3.42 -15.50 -35.45
C LEU A 461 3.49 -17.04 -35.43
N ILE A 462 2.54 -17.71 -34.78
CA ILE A 462 2.44 -19.17 -34.77
C ILE A 462 2.27 -19.73 -36.19
N SER A 463 1.38 -19.13 -36.99
CA SER A 463 1.14 -19.55 -38.37
C SER A 463 2.39 -19.41 -39.25
N HIS A 464 3.18 -18.36 -39.02
CA HIS A 464 4.43 -18.13 -39.74
C HIS A 464 5.52 -19.14 -39.34
N LEU A 465 5.65 -19.46 -38.05
CA LEU A 465 6.56 -20.50 -37.56
C LEU A 465 6.20 -21.88 -38.11
N LEU A 466 4.90 -22.18 -38.24
CA LEU A 466 4.41 -23.40 -38.86
C LEU A 466 4.70 -23.46 -40.37
N MET A 467 4.62 -22.34 -41.10
CA MET A 467 5.02 -22.28 -42.51
C MET A 467 6.52 -22.52 -42.69
N LEU A 468 7.37 -21.87 -41.90
CA LEU A 468 8.82 -22.04 -41.94
C LEU A 468 9.25 -23.50 -41.71
N ASN A 469 8.50 -24.22 -40.87
CA ASN A 469 8.72 -25.65 -40.65
C ASN A 469 8.34 -26.48 -41.90
N LYS A 470 7.21 -26.16 -42.56
CA LYS A 470 6.74 -26.86 -43.77
C LYS A 470 7.62 -26.64 -45.00
N GLU A 471 8.25 -25.48 -45.12
CA GLU A 471 9.13 -25.14 -46.25
C GLU A 471 10.53 -25.79 -46.16
N ASN A 472 10.75 -26.75 -45.24
CA ASN A 472 12.04 -27.43 -44.98
C ASN A 472 13.22 -26.49 -44.68
N SER A 473 12.94 -25.24 -44.31
CA SER A 473 13.97 -24.29 -43.88
C SER A 473 14.54 -24.66 -42.49
N LEU A 474 13.84 -25.51 -41.73
CA LEU A 474 14.24 -26.05 -40.42
C LEU A 474 13.85 -27.55 -40.30
N PRO A 475 14.51 -28.47 -41.03
CA PRO A 475 14.00 -29.82 -41.31
C PRO A 475 13.91 -30.78 -40.10
N ASN A 476 14.33 -30.36 -38.90
CA ASN A 476 14.30 -31.15 -37.67
C ASN A 476 13.48 -30.51 -36.55
N LEU A 477 12.71 -29.46 -36.83
CA LEU A 477 11.99 -28.73 -35.81
C LEU A 477 10.68 -29.43 -35.42
N LYS A 478 10.68 -30.09 -34.27
CA LYS A 478 9.42 -30.49 -33.60
C LYS A 478 8.82 -29.25 -32.93
N LEU A 479 7.64 -28.84 -33.42
CA LEU A 479 6.83 -27.79 -32.81
C LEU A 479 5.76 -28.47 -31.95
N ASP A 480 5.82 -28.26 -30.65
CA ASP A 480 4.81 -28.71 -29.69
C ASP A 480 4.05 -27.48 -29.16
N VAL A 481 2.73 -27.47 -29.35
CA VAL A 481 1.84 -26.39 -28.95
C VAL A 481 0.88 -26.95 -27.91
N GLN A 482 1.11 -26.60 -26.63
CA GLN A 482 0.26 -27.07 -25.55
C GLN A 482 -0.77 -25.99 -25.18
N PRO A 483 -2.08 -26.28 -25.22
CA PRO A 483 -3.08 -25.40 -24.63
C PRO A 483 -2.91 -25.43 -23.10
N GLY A 484 -2.66 -24.28 -22.47
CA GLY A 484 -2.67 -24.17 -21.02
C GLY A 484 -4.03 -24.59 -20.46
N SER A 485 -4.04 -25.39 -19.40
CA SER A 485 -5.25 -25.86 -18.73
C SER A 485 -6.04 -24.68 -18.14
N LEU A 486 -7.25 -24.47 -18.64
CA LEU A 486 -8.22 -23.54 -18.05
C LEU A 486 -8.91 -24.21 -16.84
N THR A 487 -8.57 -23.77 -15.63
CA THR A 487 -9.53 -23.77 -14.52
C THR A 487 -10.37 -22.51 -14.65
N VAL A 488 -11.61 -22.66 -15.12
CA VAL A 488 -12.57 -21.55 -15.20
C VAL A 488 -13.06 -21.25 -13.78
N VAL A 489 -12.58 -20.15 -13.22
CA VAL A 489 -13.21 -19.49 -12.06
C VAL A 489 -13.28 -17.98 -12.35
N ASP A 490 -14.49 -17.44 -12.25
CA ASP A 490 -14.89 -16.05 -11.98
C ASP A 490 -14.61 -14.92 -12.99
N SER A 491 -15.17 -15.05 -14.20
CA SER A 491 -15.58 -13.84 -14.94
C SER A 491 -16.89 -14.04 -15.70
N ILE A 492 -17.92 -13.27 -15.34
CA ILE A 492 -19.13 -13.15 -16.18
C ILE A 492 -18.73 -12.34 -17.42
N ALA A 493 -18.50 -13.03 -18.53
CA ALA A 493 -18.23 -12.39 -19.81
C ALA A 493 -19.45 -11.57 -20.27
N LEU A 494 -19.21 -10.47 -20.99
CA LEU A 494 -20.27 -9.74 -21.67
C LEU A 494 -20.99 -10.69 -22.65
N ARG A 495 -22.32 -10.86 -22.51
CA ARG A 495 -23.16 -11.86 -23.22
C ARG A 495 -22.95 -13.31 -22.78
N ALA A 496 -22.58 -13.55 -21.53
CA ALA A 496 -22.61 -14.89 -20.97
C ALA A 496 -24.00 -15.54 -21.15
N ILE A 497 -23.99 -16.79 -21.61
CA ILE A 497 -25.18 -17.61 -21.83
C ILE A 497 -25.26 -18.58 -20.66
N PHE A 498 -26.39 -18.56 -19.96
CA PHE A 498 -26.66 -19.46 -18.85
C PHE A 498 -27.75 -20.45 -19.25
N LYS A 499 -27.64 -21.67 -18.71
CA LYS A 499 -28.60 -22.74 -18.99
C LYS A 499 -29.88 -22.53 -18.18
N GLU A 500 -29.73 -22.24 -16.90
CA GLU A 500 -30.84 -22.02 -15.98
C GLU A 500 -30.85 -20.58 -15.45
N CYS A 501 -32.01 -20.16 -14.92
CA CYS A 501 -32.20 -18.80 -14.42
C CYS A 501 -31.48 -18.59 -13.07
N GLU A 502 -31.45 -19.63 -12.26
CA GLU A 502 -30.75 -19.68 -10.97
C GLU A 502 -29.25 -19.38 -11.13
N ASP A 503 -28.59 -19.95 -12.16
CA ASP A 503 -27.15 -19.70 -12.43
C ASP A 503 -26.84 -18.22 -12.70
N VAL A 504 -27.78 -17.49 -13.31
CA VAL A 504 -27.68 -16.04 -13.56
C VAL A 504 -27.79 -15.27 -12.25
N LEU A 505 -28.77 -15.64 -11.42
CA LEU A 505 -29.04 -14.98 -10.15
C LEU A 505 -27.90 -15.17 -9.17
N ASP A 506 -27.35 -16.38 -9.07
CA ASP A 506 -26.21 -16.69 -8.21
C ASP A 506 -24.96 -15.95 -8.67
N SER A 507 -24.71 -15.89 -9.98
CA SER A 507 -23.57 -15.14 -10.54
C SER A 507 -23.66 -13.64 -10.28
N VAL A 508 -24.87 -13.05 -10.34
CA VAL A 508 -25.10 -11.63 -10.04
C VAL A 508 -24.99 -11.36 -8.54
N SER A 509 -25.61 -12.21 -7.70
CA SER A 509 -25.54 -12.08 -6.23
C SER A 509 -24.10 -12.19 -5.71
N ASN A 510 -23.32 -13.14 -6.22
CA ASN A 510 -21.91 -13.29 -5.84
C ASN A 510 -21.09 -12.04 -6.18
N ARG A 511 -21.38 -11.39 -7.32
CA ARG A 511 -20.68 -10.17 -7.72
C ARG A 511 -21.09 -8.94 -6.89
N GLU A 512 -22.37 -8.81 -6.56
CA GLU A 512 -22.87 -7.74 -5.67
C GLU A 512 -22.28 -7.89 -4.25
N ASN A 513 -22.13 -9.11 -3.76
CA ASN A 513 -21.48 -9.40 -2.47
C ASN A 513 -19.99 -9.03 -2.46
N LEU A 514 -19.30 -9.16 -3.61
CA LEU A 514 -17.86 -8.88 -3.73
C LEU A 514 -17.52 -7.40 -3.98
N ARG A 515 -18.44 -6.60 -4.54
CA ARG A 515 -18.13 -5.23 -5.01
C ARG A 515 -19.13 -4.15 -4.61
N GLY A 516 -20.12 -4.48 -3.79
CA GLY A 516 -21.21 -3.60 -3.41
C GLY A 516 -22.34 -3.56 -4.44
N HIS A 517 -23.51 -3.09 -4.01
CA HIS A 517 -24.73 -3.06 -4.82
C HIS A 517 -24.70 -1.98 -5.90
N LEU A 518 -25.23 -2.29 -7.09
CA LEU A 518 -25.41 -1.35 -8.20
C LEU A 518 -26.77 -0.64 -8.11
N TRP A 519 -26.77 0.71 -8.12
CA TRP A 519 -27.99 1.52 -8.03
C TRP A 519 -28.14 2.48 -9.20
N CYS A 520 -29.34 2.54 -9.80
CA CYS A 520 -29.70 3.59 -10.75
C CYS A 520 -29.96 4.91 -10.01
N LYS A 521 -29.49 6.04 -10.56
CA LYS A 521 -29.91 7.37 -10.14
C LYS A 521 -31.44 7.49 -10.26
N GLY A 522 -32.12 7.68 -9.12
CA GLY A 522 -33.59 7.81 -9.03
C GLY A 522 -34.34 6.64 -8.40
N GLN A 523 -33.66 5.57 -7.97
CA GLN A 523 -34.30 4.53 -7.15
C GLN A 523 -34.44 5.01 -5.70
N THR A 524 -35.66 5.31 -5.25
CA THR A 524 -36.00 5.48 -3.83
C THR A 524 -36.82 4.30 -3.33
N LYS A 525 -36.66 3.97 -2.04
CA LYS A 525 -37.29 2.81 -1.36
C LYS A 525 -38.79 2.99 -1.09
N CYS A 526 -39.47 3.90 -1.79
CA CYS A 526 -40.87 4.23 -1.54
C CYS A 526 -41.77 3.69 -2.64
N LYS A 527 -42.21 2.43 -2.47
CA LYS A 527 -43.60 1.98 -2.68
C LYS A 527 -43.71 0.52 -2.26
N ALA A 528 -44.46 0.31 -1.18
CA ALA A 528 -45.05 -0.97 -0.86
C ALA A 528 -45.89 -1.46 -2.06
N ASP A 529 -45.78 -2.76 -2.32
CA ASP A 529 -46.53 -3.54 -3.30
C ASP A 529 -46.20 -3.39 -4.79
N LYS A 530 -45.58 -4.48 -5.30
CA LYS A 530 -45.46 -5.00 -6.68
C LYS A 530 -44.17 -4.69 -7.45
N PHE A 531 -43.40 -5.77 -7.65
CA PHE A 531 -42.29 -6.00 -8.59
C PHE A 531 -41.19 -4.93 -8.66
N ILE A 532 -40.11 -5.19 -7.91
CA ILE A 532 -38.79 -4.58 -8.13
C ILE A 532 -38.28 -5.05 -9.51
N SER A 533 -38.14 -4.13 -10.47
CA SER A 533 -37.53 -4.44 -11.77
C SER A 533 -36.01 -4.57 -11.62
N ARG A 534 -35.55 -5.80 -11.35
CA ARG A 534 -34.17 -6.25 -11.63
C ARG A 534 -33.88 -6.13 -13.15
N PRO A 535 -32.61 -6.13 -13.60
CA PRO A 535 -32.28 -6.08 -15.03
C PRO A 535 -33.13 -7.06 -15.84
N THR A 536 -33.73 -6.56 -16.92
CA THR A 536 -34.70 -7.32 -17.72
C THR A 536 -34.02 -8.52 -18.39
N ILE A 537 -34.27 -9.73 -17.88
CA ILE A 537 -33.87 -10.98 -18.52
C ILE A 537 -34.81 -11.22 -19.70
N LYS A 538 -34.29 -11.22 -20.93
CA LYS A 538 -35.07 -11.55 -22.13
C LYS A 538 -34.83 -13.01 -22.51
N ARG A 539 -35.92 -13.75 -22.73
CA ARG A 539 -35.89 -15.11 -23.27
C ARG A 539 -36.06 -15.02 -24.78
N ASP A 540 -34.97 -15.11 -25.54
CA ASP A 540 -35.05 -15.20 -27.00
C ASP A 540 -35.18 -16.68 -27.41
N VAL A 541 -36.19 -17.00 -28.22
CA VAL A 541 -36.43 -18.34 -28.73
C VAL A 541 -36.10 -18.38 -30.22
N HIS A 542 -34.91 -18.86 -30.55
CA HIS A 542 -34.53 -19.24 -31.91
C HIS A 542 -33.88 -20.64 -31.90
N GLY A 543 -34.62 -21.64 -32.42
CA GLY A 543 -34.13 -23.02 -32.56
C GLY A 543 -34.18 -23.86 -31.28
N ALA A 544 -34.04 -25.18 -31.43
CA ALA A 544 -34.44 -26.24 -30.49
C ALA A 544 -33.65 -26.35 -29.16
N SER A 545 -33.08 -25.25 -28.65
CA SER A 545 -32.51 -25.17 -27.31
C SER A 545 -32.76 -23.77 -26.75
N ALA A 546 -33.63 -23.66 -25.75
CA ALA A 546 -33.92 -22.39 -25.08
C ALA A 546 -32.72 -21.99 -24.22
N ALA A 547 -31.98 -20.96 -24.62
CA ALA A 547 -30.87 -20.40 -23.85
C ALA A 547 -31.25 -19.01 -23.31
N LEU A 548 -30.88 -18.70 -22.07
CA LEU A 548 -31.16 -17.40 -21.45
C LEU A 548 -30.05 -16.41 -21.78
N HIS A 549 -30.43 -15.26 -22.35
CA HIS A 549 -29.53 -14.18 -22.70
C HIS A 549 -29.66 -13.04 -21.69
N MET A 550 -28.55 -12.70 -21.01
CA MET A 550 -28.46 -11.48 -20.21
C MET A 550 -27.88 -10.35 -21.06
N SER A 551 -28.70 -9.36 -21.40
CA SER A 551 -28.25 -8.16 -22.12
C SER A 551 -28.10 -7.00 -21.14
N MET A 552 -26.88 -6.71 -20.70
CA MET A 552 -26.59 -5.42 -20.07
C MET A 552 -26.51 -4.34 -21.17
N PRO A 553 -27.17 -3.18 -21.02
CA PRO A 553 -27.03 -2.09 -21.98
C PRO A 553 -25.57 -1.62 -22.04
N LEU A 554 -25.11 -1.30 -23.25
CA LEU A 554 -23.80 -0.69 -23.51
C LEU A 554 -23.59 0.55 -22.64
N LEU A 555 -22.52 0.54 -21.84
CA LEU A 555 -22.07 1.68 -21.04
C LEU A 555 -21.55 2.77 -21.99
N PHE A 556 -22.38 3.76 -22.31
CA PHE A 556 -21.93 5.05 -22.82
C PHE A 556 -21.82 6.06 -21.67
N PRO A 557 -20.89 7.03 -21.71
CA PRO A 557 -20.63 7.96 -20.60
C PRO A 557 -21.77 8.96 -20.29
N ALA A 558 -22.93 8.85 -20.93
CA ALA A 558 -24.00 9.86 -20.89
C ALA A 558 -25.14 9.56 -19.91
N ALA A 559 -25.18 8.37 -19.28
CA ALA A 559 -26.18 8.06 -18.26
C ALA A 559 -25.56 8.31 -16.88
N GLY A 560 -26.16 9.18 -16.07
CA GLY A 560 -25.62 9.66 -14.79
C GLY A 560 -25.58 8.59 -13.69
N TRP A 561 -24.60 7.71 -13.76
CA TRP A 561 -24.17 6.82 -12.69
C TRP A 561 -22.97 7.46 -11.97
N SER A 562 -23.00 7.54 -10.65
CA SER A 562 -21.91 8.10 -9.84
C SER A 562 -21.33 7.00 -8.96
N ILE A 563 -20.00 6.90 -8.92
CA ILE A 563 -19.27 6.30 -7.79
C ILE A 563 -19.02 7.47 -6.83
N VAL A 564 -19.40 7.34 -5.57
CA VAL A 564 -19.24 8.39 -4.56
C VAL A 564 -17.83 8.28 -3.96
N ASP A 565 -17.05 9.33 -4.15
CA ASP A 565 -15.73 9.57 -3.56
C ASP A 565 -15.89 10.30 -2.22
N TRP A 566 -15.03 10.00 -1.24
CA TRP A 566 -15.15 10.41 0.17
C TRP A 566 -13.96 11.27 0.63
N GLU A 567 -13.74 12.44 0.02
CA GLU A 567 -12.73 13.39 0.51
C GLU A 567 -13.22 14.85 0.58
N HIS A 568 -12.78 15.54 1.63
CA HIS A 568 -13.18 16.85 2.13
C HIS A 568 -12.65 18.03 1.30
N ASN A 569 -13.40 19.12 1.18
CA ASN A 569 -12.99 20.30 0.40
C ASN A 569 -13.58 21.66 0.86
N HIS A 570 -13.40 22.05 2.13
CA HIS A 570 -13.34 23.48 2.50
C HIS A 570 -12.58 23.75 3.81
N GLU A 571 -11.94 24.92 3.92
CA GLU A 571 -11.32 25.43 5.16
C GLU A 571 -12.31 26.21 6.05
N PRO A 572 -12.05 26.36 7.36
CA PRO A 572 -12.86 27.18 8.28
C PRO A 572 -12.42 28.66 8.29
N GLU A 573 -13.37 29.60 8.23
CA GLU A 573 -13.12 31.04 8.39
C GLU A 573 -13.16 31.49 9.87
N LEU A 574 -12.26 32.39 10.28
CA LEU A 574 -12.26 33.05 11.60
C LEU A 574 -12.59 34.57 11.50
N PRO A 575 -13.34 35.15 12.45
CA PRO A 575 -13.60 36.59 12.48
C PRO A 575 -12.38 37.40 12.96
N THR A 576 -12.21 38.59 12.39
CA THR A 576 -11.04 39.49 12.45
C THR A 576 -10.80 40.19 13.81
N SER A 577 -11.40 39.74 14.92
CA SER A 577 -11.40 40.49 16.20
C SER A 577 -10.84 39.76 17.42
N ALA A 578 -10.12 38.64 17.25
CA ALA A 578 -9.59 37.90 18.40
C ALA A 578 -8.22 38.42 18.88
N VAL A 579 -8.16 38.82 20.16
CA VAL A 579 -6.93 39.21 20.90
C VAL A 579 -6.27 37.95 21.46
N PRO A 580 -4.92 37.84 21.47
CA PRO A 580 -4.25 36.61 21.91
C PRO A 580 -4.40 36.34 23.42
N PRO A 581 -4.66 35.07 23.86
CA PRO A 581 -4.78 34.73 25.27
C PRO A 581 -3.43 34.49 25.97
N ARG A 582 -3.42 34.72 27.29
CA ARG A 582 -2.28 34.50 28.19
C ARG A 582 -1.95 33.01 28.35
N ALA A 583 -0.68 32.74 28.67
CA ALA A 583 -0.18 31.39 28.95
C ALA A 583 -0.91 30.69 30.12
N PRO A 584 -1.06 29.35 30.07
CA PRO A 584 -1.79 28.58 31.06
C PRO A 584 -1.07 28.51 32.43
N SER A 585 -1.88 28.54 33.49
CA SER A 585 -1.41 28.47 34.88
C SER A 585 -0.97 27.04 35.27
N ALA A 586 -0.23 26.92 36.38
CA ALA A 586 0.30 25.64 36.85
C ALA A 586 -0.81 24.60 37.13
N ALA A 587 -1.94 25.02 37.72
CA ALA A 587 -3.10 24.15 37.96
C ALA A 587 -3.79 23.67 36.66
N GLN A 588 -3.67 24.43 35.57
CA GLN A 588 -4.21 24.04 34.26
C GLN A 588 -3.35 22.98 33.57
N ARG A 589 -2.04 22.95 33.86
CA ARG A 589 -1.14 21.90 33.37
C ARG A 589 -1.37 20.56 34.09
N GLU A 590 -1.69 20.60 35.38
CA GLU A 590 -1.94 19.40 36.20
C GLU A 590 -3.22 18.64 35.76
N LEU A 591 -4.25 19.36 35.28
CA LEU A 591 -5.52 18.76 34.86
C LEU A 591 -5.46 18.01 33.51
N ALA A 592 -4.47 18.31 32.67
CA ALA A 592 -4.29 17.66 31.36
C ALA A 592 -3.77 16.22 31.48
N HIS A 593 -3.19 15.85 32.63
CA HIS A 593 -2.58 14.54 32.87
C HIS A 593 -3.55 13.43 33.30
N LEU A 594 -4.84 13.71 33.52
CA LEU A 594 -5.80 12.75 34.13
C LEU A 594 -6.79 12.10 33.13
N ARG A 595 -6.44 11.94 31.85
CA ARG A 595 -7.44 11.75 30.76
C ARG A 595 -7.55 10.40 29.99
N PRO A 596 -7.33 9.17 30.52
CA PRO A 596 -7.69 7.97 29.75
C PRO A 596 -8.81 7.14 30.40
N GLN A 597 -10.07 7.40 30.00
CA GLN A 597 -11.19 6.44 30.15
C GLN A 597 -12.10 6.36 28.91
N ALA A 598 -11.71 6.95 27.78
CA ALA A 598 -12.59 7.02 26.59
C ALA A 598 -12.41 5.87 25.58
N THR A 599 -11.46 4.97 25.76
CA THR A 599 -11.11 3.94 24.77
C THR A 599 -11.92 2.63 24.87
N SER A 600 -12.69 2.41 25.94
CA SER A 600 -13.39 1.14 26.20
C SER A 600 -14.73 0.92 25.47
N LEU A 601 -15.27 1.93 24.76
CA LEU A 601 -16.64 1.85 24.23
C LEU A 601 -16.74 1.06 22.91
N ARG A 602 -15.65 0.96 22.14
CA ARG A 602 -15.63 0.28 20.84
C ARG A 602 -15.62 -1.25 20.99
N ASP A 603 -14.87 -1.75 21.98
CA ASP A 603 -14.73 -3.19 22.25
C ASP A 603 -15.96 -3.81 22.91
N THR A 604 -16.79 -2.97 23.53
CA THR A 604 -18.07 -3.41 24.13
C THR A 604 -19.13 -3.66 23.05
N LEU A 605 -19.04 -2.99 21.89
CA LEU A 605 -20.03 -3.09 20.81
C LEU A 605 -19.77 -4.23 19.84
N THR A 606 -18.52 -4.70 19.72
CA THR A 606 -18.14 -5.80 18.82
C THR A 606 -18.32 -7.20 19.43
N ASN A 607 -18.45 -7.31 20.76
CA ASN A 607 -18.55 -8.59 21.47
C ASN A 607 -19.97 -8.98 21.91
N CYS A 608 -21.03 -8.36 21.37
CA CYS A 608 -22.40 -8.67 21.77
C CYS A 608 -22.91 -9.95 21.07
N SER A 609 -22.97 -11.06 21.82
CA SER A 609 -23.43 -12.39 21.35
C SER A 609 -24.96 -12.55 21.24
N ASP A 610 -25.75 -11.49 21.46
CA ASP A 610 -27.21 -11.53 21.41
C ASP A 610 -27.81 -10.83 20.18
N CYS A 611 -27.80 -11.52 19.04
CA CYS A 611 -28.48 -11.06 17.81
C CYS A 611 -30.00 -10.85 18.02
N ALA A 612 -30.61 -11.52 18.99
CA ALA A 612 -32.02 -11.33 19.36
C ALA A 612 -32.28 -9.94 19.96
N SER A 613 -31.34 -9.43 20.77
CA SER A 613 -31.43 -8.10 21.38
C SER A 613 -31.34 -6.99 20.34
N LEU A 614 -30.44 -7.15 19.35
CA LEU A 614 -30.29 -6.18 18.26
C LEU A 614 -31.57 -6.01 17.43
N THR A 615 -32.27 -7.11 17.16
CA THR A 615 -33.51 -7.09 16.37
C THR A 615 -34.63 -6.37 17.12
N THR A 616 -34.71 -6.58 18.44
CA THR A 616 -35.64 -5.84 19.31
C THR A 616 -35.30 -4.35 19.37
N HIS A 617 -34.02 -3.99 19.50
CA HIS A 617 -33.58 -2.59 19.50
C HIS A 617 -33.82 -1.88 18.16
N LEU A 618 -33.61 -2.56 17.04
CA LEU A 618 -33.91 -2.01 15.71
C LEU A 618 -35.42 -1.83 15.49
N SER A 619 -36.25 -2.78 15.94
CA SER A 619 -37.71 -2.64 15.89
C SER A 619 -38.22 -1.51 16.78
N GLN A 620 -37.61 -1.32 17.95
CA GLN A 620 -37.97 -0.25 18.88
C GLN A 620 -37.55 1.11 18.33
N ALA A 621 -36.36 1.21 17.75
CA ALA A 621 -35.88 2.42 17.08
C ALA A 621 -36.77 2.80 15.88
N ALA A 622 -37.21 1.83 15.07
CA ALA A 622 -38.12 2.08 13.96
C ALA A 622 -39.49 2.60 14.43
N GLN A 623 -40.04 2.04 15.51
CA GLN A 623 -41.30 2.52 16.11
C GLN A 623 -41.16 3.93 16.71
N GLU A 624 -40.02 4.23 17.32
CA GLU A 624 -39.71 5.58 17.84
C GLU A 624 -39.59 6.60 16.70
N VAL A 625 -38.94 6.23 15.60
CA VAL A 625 -38.85 7.05 14.37
C VAL A 625 -40.22 7.36 13.80
N ASP A 626 -41.08 6.35 13.65
CA ASP A 626 -42.43 6.53 13.12
C ASP A 626 -43.30 7.38 14.05
N ALA A 627 -43.21 7.17 15.37
CA ALA A 627 -43.98 7.91 16.37
C ALA A 627 -43.59 9.39 16.44
N LEU A 628 -42.33 9.73 16.17
CA LEU A 628 -41.80 11.10 16.22
C LEU A 628 -41.91 11.82 14.86
N GLY A 629 -42.47 11.19 13.82
CA GLY A 629 -42.71 11.83 12.53
C GLY A 629 -41.57 11.71 11.51
N GLY A 630 -40.71 10.69 11.65
CA GLY A 630 -39.61 10.37 10.75
C GLY A 630 -38.22 10.66 11.33
N ASP A 631 -37.19 10.21 10.62
CA ASP A 631 -35.81 10.11 11.14
C ASP A 631 -35.29 11.41 11.76
N ILE A 632 -35.53 12.56 11.11
CA ILE A 632 -35.00 13.84 11.57
C ILE A 632 -35.68 14.30 12.87
N GLN A 633 -37.00 14.17 12.96
CA GLN A 633 -37.73 14.60 14.17
C GLN A 633 -37.45 13.66 15.35
N ALA A 634 -37.24 12.37 15.08
CA ALA A 634 -36.83 11.41 16.10
C ALA A 634 -35.42 11.71 16.65
N VAL A 635 -34.48 12.00 15.76
CA VAL A 635 -33.12 12.40 16.14
C VAL A 635 -33.11 13.75 16.87
N LEU A 636 -34.03 14.66 16.56
CA LEU A 636 -34.14 15.98 17.20
C LEU A 636 -34.83 15.96 18.57
N ALA A 637 -35.77 15.03 18.80
CA ALA A 637 -36.56 15.01 20.03
C ALA A 637 -35.67 14.94 21.28
N LYS A 638 -34.69 14.02 21.28
CA LYS A 638 -33.85 13.77 22.46
C LYS A 638 -32.84 14.89 22.76
N PRO A 639 -32.10 15.46 21.78
CA PRO A 639 -31.27 16.64 22.01
C PRO A 639 -32.09 17.88 22.39
N CYS A 640 -33.31 18.05 21.88
CA CYS A 640 -34.21 19.13 22.30
C CYS A 640 -34.65 18.97 23.76
N ASP A 641 -35.08 17.78 24.16
CA ASP A 641 -35.44 17.47 25.55
C ASP A 641 -34.24 17.67 26.51
N LEU A 642 -33.03 17.33 26.06
CA LEU A 642 -31.79 17.51 26.83
C LEU A 642 -31.38 19.00 26.92
N LYS A 643 -31.58 19.78 25.86
CA LYS A 643 -31.35 21.22 25.84
C LYS A 643 -32.28 21.96 26.79
N ASP A 644 -33.54 21.51 26.89
CA ASP A 644 -34.54 22.13 27.75
C ASP A 644 -34.41 21.70 29.23
N SER A 645 -33.83 20.52 29.50
CA SER A 645 -33.67 19.99 30.87
C SER A 645 -32.35 20.38 31.56
N VAL A 646 -31.27 20.63 30.81
CA VAL A 646 -29.96 21.01 31.38
C VAL A 646 -29.32 22.10 30.52
N SER A 647 -29.01 23.27 31.12
CA SER A 647 -28.78 24.55 30.44
C SER A 647 -27.56 24.71 29.52
N ARG A 648 -26.86 23.63 29.10
CA ARG A 648 -25.63 23.73 28.29
C ARG A 648 -25.35 22.56 27.34
N TRP A 649 -26.36 21.80 26.92
CA TRP A 649 -26.14 20.86 25.80
C TRP A 649 -25.97 21.66 24.50
N SER A 650 -24.89 21.38 23.77
CA SER A 650 -24.67 21.91 22.43
C SER A 650 -24.76 20.76 21.44
N TYR A 651 -25.43 20.98 20.32
CA TYR A 651 -25.45 20.03 19.21
C TYR A 651 -25.51 20.80 17.90
N ASP A 652 -25.00 20.18 16.84
CA ASP A 652 -25.07 20.71 15.49
C ASP A 652 -25.30 19.58 14.49
N PHE A 653 -25.95 19.91 13.38
CA PHE A 653 -26.23 18.99 12.30
C PHE A 653 -25.46 19.38 11.06
N PHE A 654 -24.72 18.43 10.50
CA PHE A 654 -24.19 18.57 9.18
C PHE A 654 -25.23 18.05 8.18
N LEU A 655 -25.75 18.93 7.34
CA LEU A 655 -26.71 18.60 6.28
C LEU A 655 -25.98 18.57 4.93
N ASP A 656 -26.36 17.65 4.03
CA ASP A 656 -25.92 17.71 2.63
C ASP A 656 -26.69 18.74 1.79
N GLU A 657 -26.35 18.85 0.51
CA GLU A 657 -26.99 19.72 -0.47
C GLU A 657 -28.51 19.50 -0.59
N ASN A 658 -29.01 18.33 -0.20
CA ASN A 658 -30.43 17.97 -0.23
C ASN A 658 -31.10 18.09 1.14
N ARG A 659 -30.43 18.70 2.13
CA ARG A 659 -30.89 18.84 3.53
C ARG A 659 -31.05 17.50 4.27
N VAL A 660 -30.33 16.48 3.86
CA VAL A 660 -30.27 15.20 4.57
C VAL A 660 -29.17 15.28 5.62
N VAL A 661 -29.47 14.88 6.87
CA VAL A 661 -28.48 14.82 7.95
C VAL A 661 -27.41 13.79 7.58
N LYS A 662 -26.16 14.24 7.46
CA LYS A 662 -24.98 13.41 7.21
C LYS A 662 -24.19 13.13 8.48
N ALA A 663 -24.21 14.07 9.43
CA ALA A 663 -23.60 13.90 10.74
C ALA A 663 -24.37 14.68 11.80
N LEU A 664 -24.35 14.16 13.02
CA LEU A 664 -24.81 14.82 14.23
C LEU A 664 -23.60 14.96 15.15
N TRP A 665 -23.23 16.18 15.47
CA TRP A 665 -22.25 16.49 16.49
C TRP A 665 -22.99 16.92 17.75
N TRP A 666 -22.59 16.41 18.92
CA TRP A 666 -23.11 16.90 20.19
C TRP A 666 -21.99 17.02 21.21
N GLN A 667 -22.24 17.84 22.22
CA GLN A 667 -21.30 18.12 23.28
C GLN A 667 -22.02 18.17 24.63
N LEU A 668 -21.49 17.42 25.59
CA LEU A 668 -21.98 17.44 26.98
C LEU A 668 -21.76 18.83 27.61
N PRO A 669 -22.59 19.27 28.57
CA PRO A 669 -22.41 20.52 29.29
C PRO A 669 -20.98 20.76 29.81
N ALA A 670 -20.36 19.75 30.40
CA ALA A 670 -18.98 19.84 30.89
C ALA A 670 -17.95 19.98 29.75
N GLN A 671 -18.18 19.30 28.63
CA GLN A 671 -17.32 19.45 27.45
C GLN A 671 -17.51 20.84 26.82
N ALA A 672 -18.74 21.34 26.72
CA ALA A 672 -19.02 22.68 26.19
C ALA A 672 -18.39 23.76 27.07
N GLU A 673 -18.40 23.58 28.39
CA GLU A 673 -17.69 24.44 29.32
C GLU A 673 -16.17 24.36 29.15
N ILE A 674 -15.61 23.17 28.92
CA ILE A 674 -14.18 23.00 28.60
C ILE A 674 -13.83 23.66 27.25
N THR A 675 -14.64 23.50 26.21
CA THR A 675 -14.40 24.12 24.89
C THR A 675 -14.56 25.64 24.92
N ALA A 676 -15.51 26.16 25.70
CA ALA A 676 -15.61 27.59 25.94
C ALA A 676 -14.42 28.14 26.75
N ARG A 677 -13.84 27.31 27.64
CA ARG A 677 -12.76 27.71 28.56
C ARG A 677 -11.35 27.53 27.98
N TYR A 678 -11.15 26.59 27.06
CA TYR A 678 -9.88 26.24 26.42
C TYR A 678 -10.01 26.14 24.89
N PRO A 679 -10.55 27.15 24.20
CA PRO A 679 -10.75 27.09 22.75
C PRO A 679 -9.43 27.02 21.98
N ASP A 680 -8.32 27.39 22.59
CA ASP A 680 -6.96 27.39 22.05
C ASP A 680 -6.28 26.02 22.10
N ILE A 681 -6.53 25.21 23.13
CA ILE A 681 -5.98 23.85 23.28
C ILE A 681 -6.70 22.87 22.35
N LEU A 682 -8.01 23.02 22.20
CA LEU A 682 -8.81 22.18 21.31
C LEU A 682 -8.75 22.64 19.84
N ARG A 683 -8.20 23.83 19.58
CA ARG A 683 -7.76 24.27 18.25
C ARG A 683 -6.31 23.88 18.07
N GLU A 684 -6.04 22.58 18.02
CA GLU A 684 -4.73 22.16 17.53
C GLU A 684 -4.56 22.58 16.07
N ARG A 685 -3.35 23.09 15.83
CA ARG A 685 -2.85 23.57 14.55
C ARG A 685 -2.90 22.47 13.51
N HIS A 686 -3.97 22.41 12.73
CA HIS A 686 -3.86 21.95 11.35
C HIS A 686 -3.24 23.09 10.54
N GLY A 687 -1.90 23.10 10.52
CA GLY A 687 -1.12 23.76 9.49
C GLY A 687 -0.86 22.79 8.35
#